data_AF-Q05BJ6-F1
#
_entry.id   AF-Q05BJ6-F1
#
_cell.length_a   1.000
_cell.length_b   1.000
_cell.length_c   1.000
_cell.angle_alpha   90.00
_cell.angle_beta   90.00
_cell.angle_gamma   90.00
#
_symmetry.space_group_name_H-M   'P 1'
#
loop_
_entity.id
_entity.type
_entity.pdbx_description
1 polymer ?
#
loop_
_entity_poly.entity_id
_entity_poly.type
_entity_poly.pdbx_seq_one_letter_code
_entity_poly.pdbx_strand_id
1 'polypeptide(L)'
;MPPNINWKEIMKVDPDDLPRQEELADNLLISLSKVEVNELKSEKQENVIHLFRITQSLMKMKAQEVELALEEVEKAGEEQAKFENQLKTKVMKLENELEMAQQSAGGRDTRFLRNEICQLEKQLEQKDRELEDMEKELEKEKKVNEQLALRNEEAENENSKLRRENKRLKKKNEQLCQDIIDYQKQIDSQKETLLSRRGEDSDYRSQLSKKNYELIQYLDEIQTLTEANEKIEVQNQEMRKNLEESVQEMEKMTDEYNRMKAIVHQTDNVIDQLKKENDHYQLQVQELTDLLKSKNEEDDPIMVAVNAKVEEWKLILSSKDDEIIEYQQMLHNLREKLKNAQLDADKSNVMALQQGIQERDSQIKMLTEQVEQYTKEMEKNTCIIEDLKNELQRNKGASTLSQQTHMKIQSTLDILKEKTKEAERTAELAEADAREKDKELVEALKRLKDYESGVYGLEDAVVEIKNCKNQIKIRDREIEILTKEINKLELKISDFLDENEALRERVGLEPKTMIDLTEFRNSKHLKQQQYRAENQILLKEIESLEEERLDLKKKIRQMAQERGKRSATSGLTTEDLNLTENISQGDRISERKLDLLSLKNMSEAQSKNEFLSRELIEKERDLERSRTVIAKFQNKLKELVEENKQLEEGMKEILQAIKEMQKDPDVKGGETSLIIPSLERLVNAIESKNAEGIFDASLHLKAQVDQLTGRNEELRQELRESRKEAINYSQQLAKANLKIDHLEKETSLLRQSEGSNVVFKGIDLPDGIAPSSASIINSQNEYLIHLLQELENKEKKVKEFRRFS
;
A
#
# COMPACT_ATOMS: atom_id res chain seq x y z
N MET A 1 43.56 36.17 -69.43
CA MET A 1 44.59 35.31 -70.05
C MET A 1 44.03 33.89 -70.10
N PRO A 2 44.40 33.06 -71.09
CA PRO A 2 44.14 31.62 -70.97
C PRO A 2 44.85 31.06 -69.73
N PRO A 3 44.31 30.01 -69.07
CA PRO A 3 44.91 29.40 -67.90
C PRO A 3 46.14 28.57 -68.32
N ASN A 4 47.30 29.20 -68.32
CA ASN A 4 48.55 28.61 -68.79
C ASN A 4 48.92 27.37 -67.96
N ILE A 5 49.08 26.21 -68.60
CA ILE A 5 49.31 24.91 -67.94
C ILE A 5 50.57 24.97 -67.07
N ASN A 6 50.43 24.79 -65.76
CA ASN A 6 51.60 24.73 -64.88
C ASN A 6 52.22 23.33 -64.86
N TRP A 7 52.99 23.02 -65.90
CA TRP A 7 53.70 21.75 -66.04
C TRP A 7 54.59 21.39 -64.83
N LYS A 8 55.04 22.36 -64.02
CA LYS A 8 55.83 22.11 -62.80
C LYS A 8 55.00 21.62 -61.60
N GLU A 9 53.68 21.75 -61.66
CA GLU A 9 52.75 21.17 -60.68
C GLU A 9 52.24 19.82 -61.18
N ILE A 10 51.82 19.73 -62.44
CA ILE A 10 51.37 18.48 -63.07
C ILE A 10 52.45 17.40 -62.98
N MET A 11 53.72 17.70 -63.31
CA MET A 11 54.83 16.73 -63.22
C MET A 11 55.28 16.37 -61.79
N LYS A 12 54.61 16.88 -60.74
CA LYS A 12 54.81 16.46 -59.34
C LYS A 12 53.69 15.55 -58.82
N VAL A 13 52.57 15.48 -59.53
CA VAL A 13 51.41 14.66 -59.13
C VAL A 13 51.68 13.23 -59.55
N ASP A 14 51.68 12.30 -58.59
CA ASP A 14 51.75 10.88 -58.93
C ASP A 14 50.35 10.40 -59.41
N PRO A 15 50.22 9.83 -60.63
CA PRO A 15 48.94 9.35 -61.14
C PRO A 15 48.31 8.23 -60.30
N ASP A 16 49.09 7.51 -59.49
CA ASP A 16 48.61 6.36 -58.72
C ASP A 16 48.17 6.74 -57.28
N ASP A 17 48.69 7.83 -56.69
CA ASP A 17 48.21 8.40 -55.42
C ASP A 17 47.05 9.39 -55.59
N LEU A 18 46.83 9.91 -56.81
CA LEU A 18 45.77 10.88 -57.12
C LEU A 18 44.35 10.49 -56.65
N PRO A 19 43.92 9.20 -56.67
CA PRO A 19 42.62 8.80 -56.12
C PRO A 19 42.45 8.97 -54.59
N ARG A 20 43.49 9.41 -53.87
CA ARG A 20 43.46 9.71 -52.44
C ARG A 20 43.44 11.22 -52.14
N GLN A 21 43.37 12.05 -53.18
CA GLN A 21 43.56 13.50 -53.10
C GLN A 21 42.47 14.25 -53.86
N GLU A 22 41.22 14.02 -53.47
CA GLU A 22 39.98 14.49 -54.12
C GLU A 22 39.98 16.00 -54.43
N GLU A 23 40.34 16.85 -53.46
CA GLU A 23 40.47 18.30 -53.69
C GLU A 23 41.48 18.66 -54.80
N LEU A 24 42.61 17.94 -54.87
CA LEU A 24 43.62 18.17 -55.90
C LEU A 24 43.17 17.59 -57.24
N ALA A 25 42.45 16.47 -57.23
CA ALA A 25 41.88 15.85 -58.42
C ALA A 25 40.85 16.76 -59.11
N ASP A 26 39.93 17.39 -58.36
CA ASP A 26 38.95 18.32 -58.92
C ASP A 26 39.59 19.62 -59.41
N ASN A 27 40.56 20.17 -58.67
CA ASN A 27 41.33 21.33 -59.14
C ASN A 27 42.13 21.02 -60.43
N LEU A 28 42.67 19.81 -60.55
CA LEU A 28 43.32 19.34 -61.78
C LEU A 28 42.29 19.13 -62.90
N LEU A 29 41.13 18.54 -62.64
CA LEU A 29 40.06 18.36 -63.64
C LEU A 29 39.56 19.70 -64.19
N ILE A 30 39.36 20.70 -63.33
CA ILE A 30 38.99 22.08 -63.68
C ILE A 30 40.09 22.80 -64.49
N SER A 31 41.34 22.34 -64.39
CA SER A 31 42.48 22.89 -65.14
C SER A 31 42.69 22.17 -66.48
N LEU A 32 42.61 20.83 -66.48
CA LEU A 32 42.83 19.96 -67.64
C LEU A 32 41.68 20.04 -68.66
N SER A 33 40.44 20.27 -68.21
CA SER A 33 39.28 20.51 -69.08
C SER A 33 39.35 21.79 -69.92
N LYS A 34 40.36 22.65 -69.70
CA LYS A 34 40.57 23.92 -70.40
C LYS A 34 41.79 23.92 -71.34
N VAL A 35 42.46 22.78 -71.48
CA VAL A 35 43.67 22.62 -72.30
C VAL A 35 43.32 22.59 -73.79
N GLU A 36 43.97 23.44 -74.58
CA GLU A 36 43.79 23.43 -76.05
C GLU A 36 44.84 22.56 -76.76
N VAL A 37 44.42 21.91 -77.85
CA VAL A 37 45.29 21.10 -78.74
C VAL A 37 46.47 21.91 -79.32
N ASN A 38 46.41 23.24 -79.27
CA ASN A 38 47.50 24.12 -79.69
C ASN A 38 48.67 24.17 -78.68
N GLU A 39 48.39 24.04 -77.39
CA GLU A 39 49.37 24.15 -76.30
C GLU A 39 50.25 22.88 -76.20
N LEU A 40 49.76 21.75 -76.69
CA LEU A 40 50.44 20.45 -76.67
C LEU A 40 51.45 20.26 -77.82
N LYS A 41 51.47 21.13 -78.84
CA LYS A 41 52.27 20.95 -80.07
C LYS A 41 53.77 21.24 -79.90
N SER A 42 54.16 21.95 -78.85
CA SER A 42 55.55 22.35 -78.56
C SER A 42 56.18 21.60 -77.38
N GLU A 43 55.45 20.67 -76.77
CA GLU A 43 55.83 20.04 -75.50
C GLU A 43 56.58 18.71 -75.65
N LYS A 44 57.27 18.32 -74.58
CA LYS A 44 58.02 17.04 -74.56
C LYS A 44 57.06 15.85 -74.55
N GLN A 45 57.42 14.80 -75.30
CA GLN A 45 56.67 13.54 -75.33
C GLN A 45 56.45 12.93 -73.93
N GLU A 46 57.43 13.07 -73.03
CA GLU A 46 57.34 12.65 -71.63
C GLU A 46 56.25 13.40 -70.85
N ASN A 47 56.17 14.73 -71.02
CA ASN A 47 55.15 15.58 -70.40
C ASN A 47 53.75 15.17 -70.88
N VAL A 48 53.57 14.92 -72.18
CA VAL A 48 52.29 14.49 -72.76
C VAL A 48 51.90 13.08 -72.30
N ILE A 49 52.84 12.15 -72.14
CA ILE A 49 52.58 10.82 -71.58
C ILE A 49 52.16 10.89 -70.11
N HIS A 50 52.81 11.75 -69.31
CA HIS A 50 52.46 11.93 -67.90
C HIS A 50 51.10 12.60 -67.72
N LEU A 51 50.81 13.64 -68.53
CA LEU A 51 49.48 14.26 -68.63
C LEU A 51 48.40 13.22 -68.95
N PHE A 52 48.65 12.35 -69.93
CA PHE A 52 47.72 11.28 -70.30
C PHE A 52 47.48 10.30 -69.15
N ARG A 53 48.49 9.95 -68.35
CA ARG A 53 48.32 9.11 -67.15
C ARG A 53 47.45 9.79 -66.08
N ILE A 54 47.71 11.07 -65.78
CA ILE A 54 46.90 11.84 -64.83
C ILE A 54 45.45 11.91 -65.30
N THR A 55 45.21 12.25 -66.56
CA THR A 55 43.86 12.24 -67.15
C THR A 55 43.23 10.85 -67.12
N GLN A 56 43.99 9.77 -67.34
CA GLN A 56 43.48 8.40 -67.23
C GLN A 56 43.08 8.02 -65.79
N SER A 57 43.83 8.44 -64.77
CA SER A 57 43.46 8.24 -63.37
C SER A 57 42.25 9.08 -62.97
N LEU A 58 42.16 10.35 -63.40
CA LEU A 58 40.97 11.19 -63.22
C LEU A 58 39.73 10.58 -63.89
N MET A 59 39.86 10.04 -65.11
CA MET A 59 38.76 9.36 -65.81
C MET A 59 38.32 8.07 -65.10
N LYS A 60 39.22 7.30 -64.51
CA LYS A 60 38.86 6.13 -63.68
C LYS A 60 38.08 6.56 -62.44
N MET A 61 38.57 7.57 -61.73
CA MET A 61 37.92 8.09 -60.52
C MET A 61 36.54 8.68 -60.80
N LYS A 62 36.40 9.54 -61.82
CA LYS A 62 35.09 10.06 -62.22
C LYS A 62 34.15 8.98 -62.80
N ALA A 63 34.67 7.88 -63.34
CA ALA A 63 33.84 6.71 -63.67
C ALA A 63 33.34 5.99 -62.41
N GLN A 64 34.20 5.81 -61.39
CA GLN A 64 33.84 5.19 -60.11
C GLN A 64 32.86 6.05 -59.30
N GLU A 65 33.01 7.37 -59.29
CA GLU A 65 32.02 8.29 -58.69
C GLU A 65 30.65 8.15 -59.36
N VAL A 66 30.60 8.04 -60.69
CA VAL A 66 29.34 7.82 -61.43
C VAL A 66 28.76 6.43 -61.19
N GLU A 67 29.60 5.39 -61.07
CA GLU A 67 29.18 4.02 -60.75
C GLU A 67 28.56 3.94 -59.33
N LEU A 68 29.19 4.58 -58.34
CA LEU A 68 28.66 4.69 -56.98
C LEU A 68 27.36 5.52 -56.93
N ALA A 69 27.29 6.65 -57.62
CA ALA A 69 26.08 7.46 -57.69
C ALA A 69 24.91 6.74 -58.38
N LEU A 70 25.20 5.89 -59.38
CA LEU A 70 24.20 5.01 -60.00
C LEU A 70 23.76 3.91 -59.02
N GLU A 71 24.67 3.27 -58.29
CA GLU A 71 24.30 2.31 -57.24
C GLU A 71 23.41 2.94 -56.16
N GLU A 72 23.68 4.18 -55.73
CA GLU A 72 22.84 4.90 -54.75
C GLU A 72 21.45 5.21 -55.30
N VAL A 73 21.36 5.65 -56.56
CA VAL A 73 20.06 5.89 -57.25
C VAL A 73 19.28 4.59 -57.44
N GLU A 74 19.94 3.48 -57.79
CA GLU A 74 19.29 2.17 -57.90
C GLU A 74 18.81 1.64 -56.54
N LYS A 75 19.59 1.79 -55.46
CA LYS A 75 19.17 1.42 -54.09
C LYS A 75 17.98 2.26 -53.63
N ALA A 76 18.01 3.58 -53.83
CA ALA A 76 16.88 4.46 -53.53
C ALA A 76 15.63 4.10 -54.36
N GLY A 77 15.81 3.76 -55.64
CA GLY A 77 14.75 3.27 -56.52
C GLY A 77 14.16 1.93 -56.07
N GLU A 78 14.99 0.99 -55.63
CA GLU A 78 14.53 -0.27 -55.04
C GLU A 78 13.75 -0.04 -53.73
N GLU A 79 14.23 0.83 -52.84
CA GLU A 79 13.54 1.15 -51.58
C GLU A 79 12.21 1.85 -51.82
N GLN A 80 12.16 2.80 -52.75
CA GLN A 80 10.92 3.43 -53.19
C GLN A 80 9.95 2.41 -53.81
N ALA A 81 10.43 1.48 -54.65
CA ALA A 81 9.60 0.42 -55.22
C ALA A 81 9.11 -0.59 -54.17
N LYS A 82 9.93 -0.92 -53.16
CA LYS A 82 9.52 -1.75 -52.01
C LYS A 82 8.42 -1.04 -51.20
N PHE A 83 8.57 0.25 -50.95
CA PHE A 83 7.57 1.07 -50.25
C PHE A 83 6.27 1.24 -51.06
N GLU A 84 6.37 1.47 -52.38
CA GLU A 84 5.21 1.56 -53.28
C GLU A 84 4.44 0.23 -53.35
N ASN A 85 5.14 -0.91 -53.36
CA ASN A 85 4.50 -2.23 -53.30
C ASN A 85 3.86 -2.52 -51.93
N GLN A 86 4.45 -2.04 -50.82
CA GLN A 86 3.80 -2.08 -49.50
C GLN A 86 2.55 -1.19 -49.44
N LEU A 87 2.56 -0.03 -50.10
CA LEU A 87 1.37 0.82 -50.24
C LEU A 87 0.30 0.16 -51.11
N LYS A 88 0.64 -0.35 -52.30
CA LYS A 88 -0.28 -1.07 -53.18
C LYS A 88 -0.92 -2.28 -52.51
N THR A 89 -0.15 -3.07 -51.74
CA THR A 89 -0.69 -4.21 -50.99
C THR A 89 -1.50 -3.83 -49.75
N LYS A 90 -1.33 -2.62 -49.19
CA LYS A 90 -2.25 -2.05 -48.19
C LYS A 90 -3.54 -1.54 -48.85
N VAL A 91 -3.44 -0.80 -49.95
CA VAL A 91 -4.59 -0.30 -50.73
C VAL A 91 -5.46 -1.47 -51.20
N MET A 92 -4.89 -2.49 -51.83
CA MET A 92 -5.64 -3.66 -52.29
C MET A 92 -6.30 -4.46 -51.13
N LYS A 93 -5.76 -4.40 -49.90
CA LYS A 93 -6.43 -4.96 -48.72
C LYS A 93 -7.62 -4.11 -48.30
N LEU A 94 -7.43 -2.79 -48.18
CA LEU A 94 -8.50 -1.85 -47.83
C LEU A 94 -9.62 -1.84 -48.89
N GLU A 95 -9.30 -2.00 -50.17
CA GLU A 95 -10.26 -2.15 -51.27
C GLU A 95 -11.06 -3.46 -51.13
N ASN A 96 -10.40 -4.59 -50.87
CA ASN A 96 -11.08 -5.87 -50.59
C ASN A 96 -11.94 -5.80 -49.31
N GLU A 97 -11.45 -5.18 -48.24
CA GLU A 97 -12.17 -4.99 -46.98
C GLU A 97 -13.40 -4.08 -47.17
N LEU A 98 -13.29 -3.04 -48.00
CA LEU A 98 -14.38 -2.12 -48.34
C LEU A 98 -15.38 -2.76 -49.31
N GLU A 99 -14.95 -3.61 -50.24
CA GLU A 99 -15.84 -4.41 -51.09
C GLU A 99 -16.62 -5.44 -50.24
N MET A 100 -15.93 -6.16 -49.34
CA MET A 100 -16.58 -7.05 -48.37
C MET A 100 -17.55 -6.30 -47.45
N ALA A 101 -17.21 -5.10 -47.00
CA ALA A 101 -18.11 -4.24 -46.23
C ALA A 101 -19.35 -3.85 -47.04
N GLN A 102 -19.20 -3.45 -48.31
CA GLN A 102 -20.33 -3.13 -49.20
C GLN A 102 -21.21 -4.35 -49.50
N GLN A 103 -20.62 -5.54 -49.68
CA GLN A 103 -21.39 -6.79 -49.83
C GLN A 103 -22.11 -7.18 -48.52
N SER A 104 -21.55 -6.84 -47.36
CA SER A 104 -22.15 -7.08 -46.04
C SER A 104 -23.29 -6.10 -45.67
N ALA A 105 -23.43 -4.98 -46.38
CA ALA A 105 -24.47 -3.97 -46.14
C ALA A 105 -25.92 -4.45 -46.46
N GLY A 106 -26.11 -5.74 -46.75
CA GLY A 106 -27.39 -6.41 -47.04
C GLY A 106 -28.39 -6.54 -45.89
N GLY A 107 -28.14 -5.96 -44.72
CA GLY A 107 -29.17 -5.59 -43.73
C GLY A 107 -29.22 -6.38 -42.40
N ARG A 108 -29.80 -5.72 -41.38
CA ARG A 108 -29.94 -6.14 -39.96
C ARG A 108 -28.59 -6.26 -39.21
N ASP A 109 -28.05 -5.21 -38.63
CA ASP A 109 -28.63 -4.57 -37.43
C ASP A 109 -28.33 -3.05 -37.35
N THR A 110 -29.32 -2.25 -36.98
CA THR A 110 -29.22 -0.78 -36.91
C THR A 110 -28.93 -0.23 -35.51
N ARG A 111 -28.54 -1.09 -34.55
CA ARG A 111 -27.99 -0.65 -33.25
C ARG A 111 -26.48 -0.73 -33.18
N PHE A 112 -25.88 -1.84 -33.62
CA PHE A 112 -24.42 -2.00 -33.66
C PHE A 112 -23.75 -0.89 -34.47
N LEU A 113 -24.22 -0.65 -35.70
CA LEU A 113 -23.74 0.45 -36.55
C LEU A 113 -23.86 1.85 -35.90
N ARG A 114 -24.84 2.10 -35.01
CA ARG A 114 -24.95 3.38 -34.30
C ARG A 114 -23.95 3.49 -33.14
N ASN A 115 -23.72 2.39 -32.42
CA ASN A 115 -22.74 2.36 -31.35
C ASN A 115 -21.31 2.46 -31.93
N GLU A 116 -21.07 1.82 -33.07
CA GLU A 116 -19.82 1.90 -33.85
C GLU A 116 -19.61 3.30 -34.41
N ILE A 117 -20.62 3.92 -35.05
CA ILE A 117 -20.57 5.33 -35.45
C ILE A 117 -20.29 6.23 -34.25
N CYS A 118 -20.96 6.05 -33.10
CA CYS A 118 -20.73 6.88 -31.91
C CYS A 118 -19.33 6.66 -31.28
N GLN A 119 -18.75 5.48 -31.42
CA GLN A 119 -17.35 5.22 -31.04
C GLN A 119 -16.36 5.89 -32.01
N LEU A 120 -16.64 5.84 -33.32
CA LEU A 120 -15.83 6.51 -34.36
C LEU A 120 -15.92 8.04 -34.25
N GLU A 121 -17.12 8.60 -34.02
CA GLU A 121 -17.35 10.02 -33.71
C GLU A 121 -16.52 10.44 -32.49
N LYS A 122 -16.55 9.65 -31.41
CA LYS A 122 -15.76 9.95 -30.19
C LYS A 122 -14.25 9.82 -30.39
N GLN A 123 -13.79 8.88 -31.22
CA GLN A 123 -12.39 8.79 -31.63
C GLN A 123 -11.97 9.98 -32.50
N LEU A 124 -12.86 10.44 -33.38
CA LEU A 124 -12.65 11.60 -34.24
C LEU A 124 -12.59 12.90 -33.43
N GLU A 125 -13.53 13.13 -32.50
CA GLU A 125 -13.43 14.24 -31.53
C GLU A 125 -12.14 14.17 -30.68
N GLN A 126 -11.61 12.97 -30.40
CA GLN A 126 -10.34 12.84 -29.68
C GLN A 126 -9.17 13.22 -30.58
N LYS A 127 -9.17 12.80 -31.85
CA LYS A 127 -8.15 13.18 -32.83
C LYS A 127 -8.18 14.66 -33.18
N ASP A 128 -9.35 15.27 -33.25
CA ASP A 128 -9.49 16.72 -33.45
C ASP A 128 -8.91 17.50 -32.27
N ARG A 129 -9.10 17.04 -31.02
CA ARG A 129 -8.45 17.63 -29.84
C ARG A 129 -6.93 17.43 -29.83
N GLU A 130 -6.45 16.24 -30.19
CA GLU A 130 -5.01 15.98 -30.34
C GLU A 130 -4.40 16.86 -31.45
N LEU A 131 -5.13 17.11 -32.56
CA LEU A 131 -4.72 18.03 -33.61
C LEU A 131 -4.71 19.49 -33.14
N GLU A 132 -5.77 19.97 -32.48
CA GLU A 132 -5.78 21.32 -31.92
C GLU A 132 -4.61 21.56 -30.95
N ASP A 133 -4.28 20.58 -30.09
CA ASP A 133 -3.19 20.73 -29.13
C ASP A 133 -1.81 20.66 -29.82
N MET A 134 -1.64 19.82 -30.84
CA MET A 134 -0.45 19.85 -31.70
C MET A 134 -0.32 21.18 -32.49
N GLU A 135 -1.42 21.76 -32.95
CA GLU A 135 -1.41 23.10 -33.55
C GLU A 135 -1.04 24.19 -32.54
N LYS A 136 -1.52 24.10 -31.29
CA LYS A 136 -1.14 25.02 -30.20
C LYS A 136 0.34 24.92 -29.86
N GLU A 137 0.94 23.73 -29.83
CA GLU A 137 2.39 23.58 -29.62
C GLU A 137 3.19 24.09 -30.83
N LEU A 138 2.81 23.72 -32.06
CA LEU A 138 3.45 24.25 -33.28
C LEU A 138 3.40 25.78 -33.36
N GLU A 139 2.31 26.37 -32.89
CA GLU A 139 2.09 27.82 -32.83
C GLU A 139 2.86 28.51 -31.68
N LYS A 140 3.35 27.77 -30.69
CA LYS A 140 4.39 28.22 -29.74
C LYS A 140 5.79 28.07 -30.34
N GLU A 141 6.09 26.93 -30.98
CA GLU A 141 7.37 26.69 -31.65
C GLU A 141 7.67 27.74 -32.70
N LYS A 142 6.69 28.12 -33.54
CA LYS A 142 6.82 29.26 -34.48
C LYS A 142 7.24 30.55 -33.79
N LYS A 143 6.66 30.88 -32.63
CA LYS A 143 6.95 32.12 -31.89
C LYS A 143 8.33 32.09 -31.23
N VAL A 144 8.77 30.92 -30.75
CA VAL A 144 10.14 30.71 -30.29
C VAL A 144 11.13 30.82 -31.45
N ASN A 145 10.81 30.23 -32.61
CA ASN A 145 11.64 30.29 -33.80
C ASN A 145 11.73 31.72 -34.39
N GLU A 146 10.64 32.49 -34.35
CA GLU A 146 10.62 33.91 -34.70
C GLU A 146 11.49 34.75 -33.75
N GLN A 147 11.44 34.49 -32.44
CA GLN A 147 12.34 35.12 -31.47
C GLN A 147 13.82 34.74 -31.69
N LEU A 148 14.10 33.49 -32.06
CA LEU A 148 15.45 33.05 -32.42
C LEU A 148 15.93 33.66 -33.74
N ALA A 149 15.05 33.84 -34.73
CA ALA A 149 15.36 34.52 -35.98
C ALA A 149 15.71 36.00 -35.75
N LEU A 150 14.92 36.72 -34.94
CA LEU A 150 15.22 38.10 -34.54
C LEU A 150 16.56 38.20 -33.80
N ARG A 151 16.82 37.29 -32.85
CA ARG A 151 18.10 37.25 -32.11
C ARG A 151 19.31 36.95 -33.01
N ASN A 152 19.13 36.12 -34.04
CA ASN A 152 20.14 35.90 -35.07
C ASN A 152 20.34 37.14 -35.94
N GLU A 153 19.29 37.85 -36.33
CA GLU A 153 19.40 39.12 -37.08
C GLU A 153 20.13 40.20 -36.26
N GLU A 154 19.86 40.30 -34.95
CA GLU A 154 20.61 41.18 -34.04
C GLU A 154 22.10 40.80 -34.00
N ALA A 155 22.42 39.51 -33.83
CA ALA A 155 23.79 39.01 -33.79
C ALA A 155 24.53 39.20 -35.14
N GLU A 156 23.87 39.00 -36.29
CA GLU A 156 24.45 39.30 -37.61
C GLU A 156 24.67 40.81 -37.79
N ASN A 157 23.75 41.64 -37.31
CA ASN A 157 23.91 43.10 -37.34
C ASN A 157 25.13 43.53 -36.50
N GLU A 158 25.34 42.96 -35.31
CA GLU A 158 26.52 43.17 -34.47
C GLU A 158 27.81 42.71 -35.17
N ASN A 159 27.82 41.49 -35.74
CA ASN A 159 28.92 40.96 -36.54
C ASN A 159 29.24 41.88 -37.73
N SER A 160 28.23 42.47 -38.37
CA SER A 160 28.39 43.46 -39.43
C SER A 160 29.06 44.76 -38.95
N LYS A 161 28.73 45.24 -37.74
CA LYS A 161 29.39 46.40 -37.10
C LYS A 161 30.87 46.09 -36.85
N LEU A 162 31.17 44.96 -36.21
CA LEU A 162 32.53 44.51 -35.90
C LEU A 162 33.37 44.25 -37.16
N ARG A 163 32.79 43.72 -38.24
CA ARG A 163 33.45 43.61 -39.56
C ARG A 163 33.75 44.97 -40.19
N ARG A 164 32.84 45.96 -40.06
CA ARG A 164 33.09 47.34 -40.52
C ARG A 164 34.17 48.03 -39.71
N GLU A 165 34.25 47.77 -38.41
CA GLU A 165 35.29 48.29 -37.52
C GLU A 165 36.67 47.67 -37.80
N ASN A 166 36.76 46.33 -37.90
CA ASN A 166 37.98 45.65 -38.35
C ASN A 166 38.48 46.20 -39.70
N LYS A 167 37.58 46.47 -40.65
CA LYS A 167 37.93 47.09 -41.94
C LYS A 167 38.40 48.55 -41.82
N ARG A 168 38.03 49.28 -40.77
CA ARG A 168 38.57 50.62 -40.45
C ARG A 168 39.94 50.52 -39.77
N LEU A 169 40.11 49.60 -38.81
CA LEU A 169 41.39 49.36 -38.13
C LEU A 169 42.46 48.88 -39.11
N LYS A 170 42.13 47.94 -40.00
CA LYS A 170 43.05 47.48 -41.05
C LYS A 170 43.50 48.63 -41.96
N LYS A 171 42.59 49.52 -42.37
CA LYS A 171 42.94 50.72 -43.14
C LYS A 171 43.86 51.69 -42.38
N LYS A 172 43.66 51.87 -41.08
CA LYS A 172 44.58 52.66 -40.25
C LYS A 172 45.98 52.04 -40.20
N ASN A 173 46.09 50.72 -40.05
CA ASN A 173 47.38 50.03 -40.09
C ASN A 173 48.04 50.14 -41.48
N GLU A 174 47.27 50.00 -42.56
CA GLU A 174 47.75 50.21 -43.93
C GLU A 174 48.29 51.64 -44.14
N GLN A 175 47.66 52.66 -43.55
CA GLN A 175 48.15 54.05 -43.56
C GLN A 175 49.42 54.22 -42.70
N LEU A 176 49.47 53.69 -41.49
CA LEU A 176 50.66 53.76 -40.63
C LEU A 176 51.87 53.07 -41.27
N CYS A 177 51.67 51.94 -41.96
CA CYS A 177 52.74 51.29 -42.73
C CYS A 177 53.25 52.18 -43.88
N GLN A 178 52.37 52.96 -44.53
CA GLN A 178 52.77 53.91 -45.56
C GLN A 178 53.55 55.11 -44.97
N ASP A 179 53.09 55.65 -43.85
CA ASP A 179 53.77 56.73 -43.13
C ASP A 179 55.19 56.30 -42.72
N ILE A 180 55.36 55.09 -42.18
CA ILE A 180 56.67 54.49 -41.85
C ILE A 180 57.57 54.43 -43.09
N ILE A 181 57.07 53.98 -44.23
CA ILE A 181 57.83 53.91 -45.49
C ILE A 181 58.31 55.30 -45.95
N ASP A 182 57.50 56.34 -45.77
CA ASP A 182 57.86 57.70 -46.18
C ASP A 182 58.80 58.40 -45.18
N TYR A 183 58.69 58.12 -43.88
CA TYR A 183 59.73 58.48 -42.91
C TYR A 183 61.06 57.76 -43.19
N GLN A 184 61.04 56.50 -43.62
CA GLN A 184 62.25 55.75 -44.02
C GLN A 184 63.01 56.48 -45.14
N LYS A 185 62.30 56.91 -46.20
CA LYS A 185 62.86 57.71 -47.31
C LYS A 185 63.39 59.06 -46.85
N GLN A 186 62.71 59.70 -45.90
CA GLN A 186 63.13 60.99 -45.35
C GLN A 186 64.44 60.84 -44.54
N ILE A 187 64.60 59.76 -43.78
CA ILE A 187 65.85 59.42 -43.09
C ILE A 187 66.98 59.16 -44.10
N ASP A 188 66.72 58.46 -45.20
CA ASP A 188 67.76 58.15 -46.20
C ASP A 188 68.19 59.39 -47.01
N SER A 189 67.28 60.31 -47.35
CA SER A 189 67.68 61.59 -47.96
C SER A 189 68.47 62.50 -47.01
N GLN A 190 68.23 62.41 -45.70
CA GLN A 190 69.09 63.06 -44.69
C GLN A 190 70.49 62.43 -44.62
N LYS A 191 70.62 61.10 -44.71
CA LYS A 191 71.93 60.42 -44.78
C LYS A 191 72.73 60.88 -46.01
N GLU A 192 72.10 60.97 -47.17
CA GLU A 192 72.74 61.45 -48.41
C GLU A 192 73.22 62.91 -48.27
N THR A 193 72.39 63.78 -47.67
CA THR A 193 72.75 65.18 -47.39
C THR A 193 73.95 65.30 -46.42
N LEU A 194 74.01 64.43 -45.40
CA LEU A 194 75.07 64.45 -44.38
C LEU A 194 76.46 64.04 -44.91
N LEU A 195 76.55 63.32 -46.02
CA LEU A 195 77.84 62.91 -46.61
C LEU A 195 78.64 64.07 -47.21
N SER A 196 78.01 65.23 -47.47
CA SER A 196 78.63 66.34 -48.21
C SER A 196 79.23 67.47 -47.33
N ARG A 197 79.09 67.45 -46.00
CA ARG A 197 79.59 68.52 -45.11
C ARG A 197 80.44 67.97 -43.95
N ARG A 198 81.65 67.50 -44.25
CA ARG A 198 82.62 67.04 -43.23
C ARG A 198 83.65 68.11 -42.85
N GLY A 199 83.48 68.72 -41.67
CA GLY A 199 84.52 69.53 -41.03
C GLY A 199 83.99 70.62 -40.10
N GLU A 200 83.79 70.29 -38.81
CA GLU A 200 83.67 71.22 -37.68
C GLU A 200 83.57 70.37 -36.38
N ASP A 201 84.70 70.05 -35.73
CA ASP A 201 84.72 69.09 -34.58
C ASP A 201 84.03 69.61 -33.30
N SER A 202 83.75 70.91 -33.22
CA SER A 202 82.81 71.49 -32.25
C SER A 202 81.40 70.92 -32.44
N ASP A 203 80.92 70.98 -33.68
CA ASP A 203 79.59 70.52 -34.05
C ASP A 203 79.50 69.00 -33.97
N TYR A 204 80.54 68.26 -34.35
CA TYR A 204 80.54 66.80 -34.15
C TYR A 204 80.37 66.38 -32.69
N ARG A 205 80.91 67.11 -31.71
CA ARG A 205 80.71 66.77 -30.29
C ARG A 205 79.30 67.12 -29.81
N SER A 206 78.72 68.22 -30.29
CA SER A 206 77.32 68.60 -30.04
C SER A 206 76.34 67.61 -30.69
N GLN A 207 76.59 67.24 -31.95
CA GLN A 207 75.83 66.24 -32.69
C GLN A 207 75.96 64.84 -32.09
N LEU A 208 77.15 64.43 -31.62
CA LEU A 208 77.33 63.15 -30.91
C LEU A 208 76.58 63.14 -29.57
N SER A 209 76.56 64.26 -28.82
CA SER A 209 75.75 64.36 -27.60
C SER A 209 74.25 64.29 -27.89
N LYS A 210 73.79 64.91 -28.99
CA LYS A 210 72.39 64.81 -29.45
C LYS A 210 72.06 63.40 -29.92
N LYS A 211 72.91 62.77 -30.73
CA LYS A 211 72.74 61.39 -31.19
C LYS A 211 72.78 60.37 -30.05
N ASN A 212 73.59 60.59 -29.01
CA ASN A 212 73.53 59.76 -27.80
C ASN A 212 72.23 59.97 -27.02
N TYR A 213 71.70 61.20 -26.95
CA TYR A 213 70.40 61.47 -26.32
C TYR A 213 69.25 60.86 -27.12
N GLU A 214 69.23 61.03 -28.44
CA GLU A 214 68.29 60.37 -29.37
C GLU A 214 68.39 58.84 -29.26
N LEU A 215 69.59 58.27 -29.12
CA LEU A 215 69.79 56.82 -28.97
C LEU A 215 69.32 56.31 -27.60
N ILE A 216 69.42 57.10 -26.53
CA ILE A 216 68.77 56.80 -25.25
C ILE A 216 67.25 56.85 -25.43
N GLN A 217 66.70 57.87 -26.09
CA GLN A 217 65.25 57.95 -26.36
C GLN A 217 64.75 56.77 -27.20
N TYR A 218 65.53 56.30 -28.19
CA TYR A 218 65.20 55.09 -28.94
C TYR A 218 65.32 53.81 -28.10
N LEU A 219 66.22 53.73 -27.12
CA LEU A 219 66.27 52.60 -26.18
C LEU A 219 65.06 52.61 -25.24
N ASP A 220 64.67 53.77 -24.72
CA ASP A 220 63.45 53.93 -23.91
C ASP A 220 62.19 53.60 -24.73
N GLU A 221 62.11 54.07 -25.98
CA GLU A 221 61.02 53.77 -26.91
C GLU A 221 60.97 52.26 -27.22
N ILE A 222 62.10 51.64 -27.55
CA ILE A 222 62.19 50.18 -27.76
C ILE A 222 61.76 49.43 -26.48
N GLN A 223 62.16 49.86 -25.29
CA GLN A 223 61.73 49.23 -24.04
C GLN A 223 60.21 49.35 -23.87
N THR A 224 59.62 50.53 -24.04
CA THR A 224 58.15 50.69 -23.89
C THR A 224 57.37 49.91 -24.96
N LEU A 225 57.91 49.75 -26.17
CA LEU A 225 57.34 48.89 -27.22
C LEU A 225 57.49 47.40 -26.90
N THR A 226 58.61 46.96 -26.32
CA THR A 226 58.78 45.59 -25.81
C THR A 226 57.80 45.31 -24.67
N GLU A 227 57.71 46.18 -23.67
CA GLU A 227 56.74 46.06 -22.59
C GLU A 227 55.28 46.07 -23.09
N ALA A 228 54.97 46.82 -24.16
CA ALA A 228 53.66 46.81 -24.79
C ALA A 228 53.38 45.49 -25.53
N ASN A 229 54.38 44.95 -26.24
CA ASN A 229 54.28 43.64 -26.89
C ASN A 229 54.12 42.51 -25.86
N GLU A 230 54.85 42.54 -24.74
CA GLU A 230 54.69 41.59 -23.63
C GLU A 230 53.28 41.65 -23.03
N LYS A 231 52.73 42.85 -22.81
CA LYS A 231 51.34 43.04 -22.34
C LYS A 231 50.33 42.47 -23.35
N ILE A 232 50.55 42.69 -24.65
CA ILE A 232 49.71 42.12 -25.72
C ILE A 232 49.87 40.59 -25.80
N GLU A 233 51.06 40.04 -25.57
CA GLU A 233 51.28 38.59 -25.57
C GLU A 233 50.58 37.93 -24.37
N VAL A 234 50.70 38.50 -23.17
CA VAL A 234 49.95 38.05 -21.98
C VAL A 234 48.44 38.10 -22.23
N GLN A 235 47.91 39.18 -22.83
CA GLN A 235 46.49 39.27 -23.20
C GLN A 235 46.09 38.21 -24.25
N ASN A 236 46.97 37.88 -25.20
CA ASN A 236 46.71 36.80 -26.16
C ASN A 236 46.76 35.40 -25.50
N GLN A 237 47.63 35.18 -24.51
CA GLN A 237 47.67 33.95 -23.73
C GLN A 237 46.41 33.81 -22.85
N GLU A 238 45.97 34.90 -22.21
CA GLU A 238 44.72 34.96 -21.42
C GLU A 238 43.48 34.71 -22.30
N MET A 239 43.35 35.39 -23.45
CA MET A 239 42.25 35.13 -24.39
C MET A 239 42.25 33.70 -24.92
N ARG A 240 43.43 33.10 -25.19
CA ARG A 240 43.52 31.68 -25.58
C ARG A 240 43.06 30.76 -24.47
N LYS A 241 43.50 30.99 -23.23
CA LYS A 241 43.08 30.21 -22.07
C LYS A 241 41.57 30.29 -21.84
N ASN A 242 40.98 31.49 -21.93
CA ASN A 242 39.55 31.67 -21.74
C ASN A 242 38.72 31.00 -22.87
N LEU A 243 39.24 30.96 -24.10
CA LEU A 243 38.64 30.20 -25.21
C LEU A 243 38.78 28.68 -25.01
N GLU A 244 39.92 28.20 -24.51
CA GLU A 244 40.14 26.79 -24.18
C GLU A 244 39.23 26.32 -23.04
N GLU A 245 39.09 27.12 -21.99
CA GLU A 245 38.14 26.87 -20.88
C GLU A 245 36.69 26.85 -21.38
N SER A 246 36.30 27.79 -22.26
CA SER A 246 34.97 27.81 -22.88
C SER A 246 34.71 26.59 -23.80
N VAL A 247 35.72 26.10 -24.52
CA VAL A 247 35.61 24.84 -25.28
C VAL A 247 35.43 23.66 -24.35
N GLN A 248 36.21 23.55 -23.27
CA GLN A 248 36.05 22.49 -22.26
C GLN A 248 34.69 22.55 -21.56
N GLU A 249 34.07 23.73 -21.41
CA GLU A 249 32.69 23.87 -20.92
C GLU A 249 31.67 23.38 -21.94
N MET A 250 31.81 23.74 -23.23
CA MET A 250 30.95 23.20 -24.29
C MET A 250 31.07 21.69 -24.46
N GLU A 251 32.27 21.12 -24.30
CA GLU A 251 32.49 19.67 -24.28
C GLU A 251 31.75 19.02 -23.10
N LYS A 252 31.90 19.53 -21.87
CA LYS A 252 31.16 19.04 -20.69
C LYS A 252 29.65 19.09 -20.87
N MET A 253 29.12 20.21 -21.39
CA MET A 253 27.68 20.35 -21.69
C MET A 253 27.19 19.37 -22.76
N THR A 254 28.03 19.07 -23.77
CA THR A 254 27.73 18.07 -24.81
C THR A 254 27.72 16.66 -24.21
N ASP A 255 28.66 16.37 -23.33
CA ASP A 255 28.78 15.12 -22.57
C ASP A 255 27.57 14.92 -21.63
N GLU A 256 27.12 15.97 -20.95
CA GLU A 256 25.93 15.97 -20.10
C GLU A 256 24.64 15.81 -20.92
N TYR A 257 24.53 16.46 -22.08
CA TYR A 257 23.44 16.24 -23.03
C TYR A 257 23.38 14.79 -23.52
N ASN A 258 24.54 14.18 -23.84
CA ASN A 258 24.63 12.78 -24.23
C ASN A 258 24.24 11.82 -23.08
N ARG A 259 24.64 12.11 -21.83
CA ARG A 259 24.18 11.37 -20.64
C ARG A 259 22.67 11.51 -20.45
N MET A 260 22.13 12.72 -20.56
CA MET A 260 20.69 12.97 -20.44
C MET A 260 19.90 12.22 -21.51
N LYS A 261 20.35 12.25 -22.77
CA LYS A 261 19.75 11.48 -23.87
C LYS A 261 19.78 9.97 -23.61
N ALA A 262 20.87 9.44 -23.05
CA ALA A 262 20.95 8.04 -22.65
C ALA A 262 20.00 7.70 -21.50
N ILE A 263 19.81 8.61 -20.53
CA ILE A 263 18.83 8.46 -19.45
C ILE A 263 17.40 8.48 -20.00
N VAL A 264 17.06 9.40 -20.91
CA VAL A 264 15.74 9.47 -21.57
C VAL A 264 15.43 8.15 -22.27
N HIS A 265 16.35 7.63 -23.09
CA HIS A 265 16.17 6.32 -23.74
C HIS A 265 16.06 5.16 -22.74
N GLN A 266 16.70 5.23 -21.56
CA GLN A 266 16.49 4.24 -20.49
C GLN A 266 15.10 4.37 -19.86
N THR A 267 14.59 5.59 -19.63
CA THR A 267 13.24 5.81 -19.12
C THR A 267 12.17 5.39 -20.12
N ASP A 268 12.36 5.63 -21.43
CA ASP A 268 11.46 5.16 -22.50
C ASP A 268 11.32 3.63 -22.47
N ASN A 269 12.46 2.92 -22.39
CA ASN A 269 12.50 1.46 -22.30
C ASN A 269 11.79 0.92 -21.03
N VAL A 270 11.92 1.60 -19.89
CA VAL A 270 11.21 1.23 -18.65
C VAL A 270 9.71 1.53 -18.75
N ILE A 271 9.33 2.67 -19.34
CA ILE A 271 7.93 3.03 -19.60
C ILE A 271 7.26 1.99 -20.51
N ASP A 272 7.94 1.54 -21.56
CA ASP A 272 7.43 0.51 -22.48
C ASP A 272 7.46 -0.92 -21.91
N GLN A 273 8.20 -1.17 -20.84
CA GLN A 273 8.07 -2.39 -20.02
C GLN A 273 6.83 -2.29 -19.13
N LEU A 274 6.69 -1.19 -18.39
CA LEU A 274 5.55 -0.95 -17.49
C LEU A 274 4.20 -0.90 -18.24
N LYS A 275 4.15 -0.40 -19.48
CA LYS A 275 2.97 -0.52 -20.35
C LYS A 275 2.58 -1.98 -20.57
N LYS A 276 3.53 -2.83 -21.00
CA LYS A 276 3.28 -4.25 -21.28
C LYS A 276 2.88 -5.04 -20.03
N GLU A 277 3.45 -4.72 -18.88
CA GLU A 277 3.03 -5.28 -17.59
C GLU A 277 1.61 -4.85 -17.22
N ASN A 278 1.29 -3.56 -17.37
CA ASN A 278 -0.06 -3.02 -17.14
C ASN A 278 -1.10 -3.64 -18.09
N ASP A 279 -0.79 -3.77 -19.38
CA ASP A 279 -1.65 -4.43 -20.37
C ASP A 279 -1.88 -5.91 -20.00
N HIS A 280 -0.85 -6.62 -19.54
CA HIS A 280 -0.98 -8.00 -19.06
C HIS A 280 -1.84 -8.11 -17.79
N TYR A 281 -1.68 -7.21 -16.83
CA TYR A 281 -2.54 -7.17 -15.64
C TYR A 281 -3.98 -6.78 -15.97
N GLN A 282 -4.22 -5.88 -16.94
CA GLN A 282 -5.56 -5.56 -17.42
C GLN A 282 -6.23 -6.76 -18.08
N LEU A 283 -5.52 -7.54 -18.90
CA LEU A 283 -6.01 -8.80 -19.46
C LEU A 283 -6.35 -9.81 -18.36
N GLN A 284 -5.47 -10.01 -17.38
CA GLN A 284 -5.74 -10.90 -16.24
C GLN A 284 -6.96 -10.45 -15.41
N VAL A 285 -7.15 -9.14 -15.21
CA VAL A 285 -8.33 -8.60 -14.53
C VAL A 285 -9.60 -8.79 -15.37
N GLN A 286 -9.53 -8.69 -16.70
CA GLN A 286 -10.66 -9.00 -17.58
C GLN A 286 -11.01 -10.48 -17.54
N GLU A 287 -10.04 -11.39 -17.68
CA GLU A 287 -10.22 -12.84 -17.55
C GLU A 287 -10.86 -13.23 -16.21
N LEU A 288 -10.36 -12.70 -15.09
CA LEU A 288 -10.93 -12.94 -13.76
C LEU A 288 -12.34 -12.36 -13.62
N THR A 289 -12.61 -11.19 -14.22
CA THR A 289 -13.94 -10.57 -14.22
C THR A 289 -14.96 -11.38 -15.02
N ASP A 290 -14.56 -11.93 -16.17
CA ASP A 290 -15.43 -12.73 -17.02
C ASP A 290 -15.66 -14.14 -16.47
N LEU A 291 -14.66 -14.74 -15.80
CA LEU A 291 -14.86 -15.94 -14.98
C LEU A 291 -15.85 -15.70 -13.84
N LEU A 292 -15.82 -14.53 -13.20
CA LEU A 292 -16.75 -14.18 -12.12
C LEU A 292 -18.18 -13.95 -12.65
N LYS A 293 -18.34 -13.28 -13.80
CA LYS A 293 -19.64 -13.20 -14.52
C LYS A 293 -20.18 -14.59 -14.83
N SER A 294 -19.36 -15.46 -15.43
CA SER A 294 -19.76 -16.83 -15.77
C SER A 294 -20.18 -17.65 -14.54
N LYS A 295 -19.63 -17.37 -13.35
CA LYS A 295 -20.07 -18.03 -12.10
C LYS A 295 -21.38 -17.47 -11.57
N ASN A 296 -21.60 -16.16 -11.64
CA ASN A 296 -22.91 -15.58 -11.31
C ASN A 296 -24.01 -16.10 -12.25
N GLU A 297 -23.71 -16.28 -13.54
CA GLU A 297 -24.62 -16.86 -14.54
C GLU A 297 -24.89 -18.37 -14.30
N GLU A 298 -23.97 -19.09 -13.64
CA GLU A 298 -24.20 -20.46 -13.14
C GLU A 298 -25.06 -20.50 -11.85
N ASP A 299 -24.99 -19.46 -11.00
CA ASP A 299 -25.77 -19.37 -9.76
C ASP A 299 -27.23 -18.91 -10.01
N ASP A 300 -27.51 -18.11 -11.04
CA ASP A 300 -28.87 -17.69 -11.43
C ASP A 300 -29.88 -18.86 -11.56
N PRO A 301 -29.62 -19.95 -12.29
CA PRO A 301 -30.55 -21.09 -12.36
C PRO A 301 -30.69 -21.82 -11.02
N ILE A 302 -29.68 -21.79 -10.14
CA ILE A 302 -29.77 -22.32 -8.77
C ILE A 302 -30.72 -21.45 -7.95
N MET A 303 -30.57 -20.12 -8.02
CA MET A 303 -31.47 -19.16 -7.36
C MET A 303 -32.91 -19.29 -7.86
N VAL A 304 -33.14 -19.49 -9.17
CA VAL A 304 -34.47 -19.76 -9.73
C VAL A 304 -35.04 -21.08 -9.18
N ALA A 305 -34.25 -22.15 -9.11
CA ALA A 305 -34.69 -23.43 -8.57
C ALA A 305 -35.00 -23.38 -7.05
N VAL A 306 -34.18 -22.66 -6.27
CA VAL A 306 -34.42 -22.42 -4.84
C VAL A 306 -35.68 -21.59 -4.62
N ASN A 307 -35.86 -20.51 -5.37
CA ASN A 307 -37.08 -19.69 -5.31
C ASN A 307 -38.32 -20.52 -5.67
N ALA A 308 -38.26 -21.38 -6.69
CA ALA A 308 -39.36 -22.29 -7.03
C ALA A 308 -39.71 -23.24 -5.87
N LYS A 309 -38.70 -23.78 -5.14
CA LYS A 309 -38.95 -24.59 -3.94
C LYS A 309 -39.48 -23.79 -2.74
N VAL A 310 -39.09 -22.53 -2.59
CA VAL A 310 -39.66 -21.63 -1.60
C VAL A 310 -41.14 -21.34 -1.89
N GLU A 311 -41.54 -21.14 -3.15
CA GLU A 311 -42.95 -20.98 -3.52
C GLU A 311 -43.75 -22.29 -3.38
N GLU A 312 -43.19 -23.45 -3.72
CA GLU A 312 -43.81 -24.75 -3.42
C GLU A 312 -44.09 -24.91 -1.91
N TRP A 313 -43.12 -24.57 -1.06
CA TRP A 313 -43.27 -24.67 0.40
C TRP A 313 -44.26 -23.65 0.96
N LYS A 314 -44.30 -22.42 0.45
CA LYS A 314 -45.33 -21.43 0.81
C LYS A 314 -46.74 -21.93 0.49
N LEU A 315 -46.92 -22.55 -0.67
CA LEU A 315 -48.23 -23.07 -1.12
C LEU A 315 -48.67 -24.28 -0.27
N ILE A 316 -47.71 -25.16 0.09
CA ILE A 316 -47.96 -26.24 1.06
C ILE A 316 -48.31 -25.67 2.44
N LEU A 317 -47.60 -24.65 2.93
CA LEU A 317 -47.88 -24.01 4.21
C LEU A 317 -49.28 -23.37 4.23
N SER A 318 -49.65 -22.57 3.22
CA SER A 318 -51.00 -21.98 3.15
C SER A 318 -52.09 -23.06 3.10
N SER A 319 -51.87 -24.15 2.36
CA SER A 319 -52.79 -25.29 2.35
C SER A 319 -52.91 -25.99 3.71
N LYS A 320 -51.90 -25.92 4.58
CA LYS A 320 -51.96 -26.43 5.95
C LYS A 320 -52.56 -25.44 6.93
N ASP A 321 -52.37 -24.14 6.74
CA ASP A 321 -53.10 -23.12 7.48
C ASP A 321 -54.60 -23.18 7.18
N ASP A 322 -55.00 -23.41 5.91
CA ASP A 322 -56.39 -23.65 5.51
C ASP A 322 -56.97 -24.92 6.19
N GLU A 323 -56.28 -26.06 6.15
CA GLU A 323 -56.69 -27.27 6.89
C GLU A 323 -56.82 -27.02 8.40
N ILE A 324 -55.90 -26.25 8.99
CA ILE A 324 -55.95 -25.87 10.41
C ILE A 324 -57.18 -25.00 10.69
N ILE A 325 -57.55 -24.08 9.79
CA ILE A 325 -58.76 -23.26 9.91
C ILE A 325 -60.02 -24.15 9.82
N GLU A 326 -60.08 -25.12 8.89
CA GLU A 326 -61.19 -26.08 8.83
C GLU A 326 -61.32 -26.91 10.13
N TYR A 327 -60.21 -27.42 10.66
CA TYR A 327 -60.22 -28.15 11.94
C TYR A 327 -60.62 -27.27 13.12
N GLN A 328 -60.19 -26.01 13.16
CA GLN A 328 -60.63 -25.04 14.19
C GLN A 328 -62.14 -24.77 14.10
N GLN A 329 -62.68 -24.59 12.90
CA GLN A 329 -64.13 -24.44 12.68
C GLN A 329 -64.89 -25.70 13.08
N MET A 330 -64.39 -26.90 12.74
CA MET A 330 -65.02 -28.16 13.15
C MET A 330 -65.02 -28.33 14.68
N LEU A 331 -63.91 -28.01 15.36
CA LEU A 331 -63.83 -28.00 16.81
C LEU A 331 -64.76 -26.97 17.46
N HIS A 332 -64.93 -25.79 16.85
CA HIS A 332 -65.91 -24.79 17.30
C HIS A 332 -67.34 -25.33 17.19
N ASN A 333 -67.72 -25.84 16.00
CA ASN A 333 -69.03 -26.43 15.73
C ASN A 333 -69.34 -27.62 16.66
N LEU A 334 -68.35 -28.44 17.01
CA LEU A 334 -68.51 -29.53 17.98
C LEU A 334 -68.67 -29.02 19.42
N ARG A 335 -67.94 -27.97 19.82
CA ARG A 335 -68.12 -27.31 21.13
C ARG A 335 -69.49 -26.66 21.26
N GLU A 336 -70.00 -26.01 20.22
CA GLU A 336 -71.37 -25.46 20.20
C GLU A 336 -72.43 -26.55 20.28
N LYS A 337 -72.29 -27.64 19.48
CA LYS A 337 -73.21 -28.80 19.58
C LYS A 337 -73.22 -29.42 20.97
N LEU A 338 -72.05 -29.55 21.62
CA LEU A 338 -71.94 -30.05 22.99
C LEU A 338 -72.58 -29.09 24.00
N LYS A 339 -72.38 -27.77 23.85
CA LYS A 339 -73.03 -26.75 24.69
C LYS A 339 -74.56 -26.76 24.53
N ASN A 340 -75.07 -26.93 23.32
CA ASN A 340 -76.50 -27.02 23.05
C ASN A 340 -77.10 -28.32 23.62
N ALA A 341 -76.42 -29.46 23.44
CA ALA A 341 -76.83 -30.73 24.05
C ALA A 341 -76.83 -30.67 25.59
N GLN A 342 -75.87 -29.96 26.20
CA GLN A 342 -75.85 -29.69 27.64
C GLN A 342 -77.07 -28.85 28.07
N LEU A 343 -77.39 -27.77 27.34
CA LEU A 343 -78.56 -26.94 27.62
C LEU A 343 -79.89 -27.70 27.47
N ASP A 344 -80.01 -28.59 26.48
CA ASP A 344 -81.20 -29.44 26.32
C ASP A 344 -81.29 -30.52 27.42
N ALA A 345 -80.16 -31.08 27.87
CA ALA A 345 -80.12 -31.98 29.02
C ALA A 345 -80.51 -31.28 30.32
N ASP A 346 -79.99 -30.07 30.58
CA ASP A 346 -80.32 -29.28 31.76
C ASP A 346 -81.78 -28.83 31.74
N LYS A 347 -82.32 -28.46 30.56
CA LYS A 347 -83.75 -28.19 30.35
C LYS A 347 -84.62 -29.42 30.60
N SER A 348 -84.20 -30.60 30.15
CA SER A 348 -84.88 -31.88 30.44
C SER A 348 -84.87 -32.19 31.94
N ASN A 349 -83.74 -31.99 32.62
CA ASN A 349 -83.62 -32.14 34.08
C ASN A 349 -84.55 -31.16 34.82
N VAL A 350 -84.64 -29.89 34.39
CA VAL A 350 -85.58 -28.91 34.95
C VAL A 350 -87.03 -29.32 34.72
N MET A 351 -87.39 -29.83 33.53
CA MET A 351 -88.74 -30.35 33.27
C MET A 351 -89.08 -31.57 34.14
N ALA A 352 -88.14 -32.50 34.32
CA ALA A 352 -88.31 -33.67 35.18
C ALA A 352 -88.46 -33.27 36.66
N LEU A 353 -87.68 -32.29 37.13
CA LEU A 353 -87.84 -31.71 38.47
C LEU A 353 -89.20 -31.00 38.62
N GLN A 354 -89.64 -30.25 37.60
CA GLN A 354 -90.92 -29.54 37.63
C GLN A 354 -92.12 -30.50 37.60
N GLN A 355 -92.04 -31.60 36.85
CA GLN A 355 -93.02 -32.69 36.93
C GLN A 355 -92.98 -33.37 38.31
N GLY A 356 -91.79 -33.65 38.85
CA GLY A 356 -91.63 -34.21 40.20
C GLY A 356 -92.23 -33.31 41.28
N ILE A 357 -92.16 -31.97 41.14
CA ILE A 357 -92.85 -31.01 42.00
C ILE A 357 -94.37 -31.13 41.82
N GLN A 358 -94.89 -31.20 40.59
CA GLN A 358 -96.34 -31.38 40.36
C GLN A 358 -96.87 -32.72 40.89
N GLU A 359 -96.07 -33.79 40.83
CA GLU A 359 -96.38 -35.09 41.45
C GLU A 359 -96.35 -35.01 42.98
N ARG A 360 -95.44 -34.22 43.56
CA ARG A 360 -95.43 -33.95 45.01
C ARG A 360 -96.59 -33.05 45.44
N ASP A 361 -96.94 -32.03 44.68
CA ASP A 361 -98.08 -31.14 44.95
C ASP A 361 -99.42 -31.88 44.84
N SER A 362 -99.55 -32.81 43.88
CA SER A 362 -100.73 -33.68 43.79
C SER A 362 -100.75 -34.73 44.89
N GLN A 363 -99.61 -35.30 45.32
CA GLN A 363 -99.52 -36.11 46.54
C GLN A 363 -99.89 -35.30 47.80
N ILE A 364 -99.45 -34.05 47.93
CA ILE A 364 -99.81 -33.16 49.04
C ILE A 364 -101.31 -32.85 49.02
N LYS A 365 -101.91 -32.61 47.86
CA LYS A 365 -103.38 -32.47 47.73
C LYS A 365 -104.10 -33.75 48.14
N MET A 366 -103.72 -34.91 47.60
CA MET A 366 -104.29 -36.21 47.97
C MET A 366 -104.14 -36.50 49.47
N LEU A 367 -103.01 -36.15 50.09
CA LEU A 367 -102.79 -36.30 51.54
C LEU A 367 -103.58 -35.27 52.35
N THR A 368 -103.77 -34.05 51.84
CA THR A 368 -104.62 -33.03 52.49
C THR A 368 -106.09 -33.43 52.41
N GLU A 369 -106.55 -33.90 51.26
CA GLU A 369 -107.89 -34.48 51.07
C GLU A 369 -108.07 -35.75 51.91
N GLN A 370 -107.05 -36.61 52.05
CA GLN A 370 -107.08 -37.74 52.98
C GLN A 370 -107.09 -37.30 54.44
N VAL A 371 -106.41 -36.24 54.85
CA VAL A 371 -106.49 -35.69 56.21
C VAL A 371 -107.84 -35.03 56.48
N GLU A 372 -108.43 -34.38 55.47
CA GLU A 372 -109.80 -33.82 55.54
C GLU A 372 -110.86 -34.92 55.55
N GLN A 373 -110.66 -35.99 54.78
CA GLN A 373 -111.46 -37.20 54.84
C GLN A 373 -111.27 -37.91 56.18
N TYR A 374 -110.06 -38.03 56.72
CA TYR A 374 -109.79 -38.63 58.03
C TYR A 374 -110.23 -37.75 59.20
N THR A 375 -110.43 -36.43 59.05
CA THR A 375 -111.15 -35.64 60.07
C THR A 375 -112.65 -35.91 59.99
N LYS A 376 -113.25 -35.90 58.80
CA LYS A 376 -114.67 -36.29 58.60
C LYS A 376 -114.95 -37.76 58.94
N GLU A 377 -113.96 -38.63 58.81
CA GLU A 377 -113.99 -40.03 59.21
C GLU A 377 -113.54 -40.23 60.66
N MET A 378 -112.89 -39.28 61.32
CA MET A 378 -112.70 -39.32 62.78
C MET A 378 -113.95 -38.79 63.50
N GLU A 379 -114.65 -37.82 62.91
CA GLU A 379 -116.03 -37.46 63.28
C GLU A 379 -116.96 -38.69 63.12
N LYS A 380 -116.95 -39.36 61.97
CA LYS A 380 -117.72 -40.61 61.79
C LYS A 380 -117.21 -41.78 62.60
N ASN A 381 -115.90 -41.94 62.81
CA ASN A 381 -115.34 -43.00 63.67
C ASN A 381 -115.53 -42.71 65.15
N THR A 382 -115.90 -41.51 65.55
CA THR A 382 -116.46 -41.30 66.91
C THR A 382 -117.76 -42.10 67.06
N CYS A 383 -118.58 -42.21 65.99
CA CYS A 383 -119.74 -43.11 65.94
C CYS A 383 -119.36 -44.57 65.58
N ILE A 384 -118.44 -44.79 64.63
CA ILE A 384 -118.13 -46.14 64.12
C ILE A 384 -117.18 -46.92 65.06
N ILE A 385 -116.48 -46.27 66.01
CA ILE A 385 -115.84 -46.97 67.15
C ILE A 385 -116.90 -47.48 68.15
N GLU A 386 -118.10 -46.89 68.15
CA GLU A 386 -119.25 -47.39 68.91
C GLU A 386 -119.84 -48.67 68.25
N ASP A 387 -119.88 -48.71 66.92
CA ASP A 387 -120.39 -49.85 66.12
C ASP A 387 -119.37 -50.99 65.87
N LEU A 388 -118.11 -50.68 65.52
CA LEU A 388 -117.08 -51.65 65.11
C LEU A 388 -116.21 -52.16 66.27
N LYS A 389 -116.88 -52.57 67.34
CA LYS A 389 -116.34 -53.51 68.33
C LYS A 389 -116.29 -54.96 67.80
N ASN A 390 -116.79 -55.22 66.59
CA ASN A 390 -117.09 -56.55 66.06
C ASN A 390 -116.34 -56.91 64.73
N GLU A 391 -115.48 -57.95 64.80
CA GLU A 391 -115.07 -58.91 63.72
C GLU A 391 -113.89 -58.60 62.71
N LEU A 392 -113.30 -59.65 62.05
CA LEU A 392 -111.80 -59.76 61.85
C LEU A 392 -111.18 -60.80 60.77
N GLN A 393 -110.48 -60.36 59.68
CA GLN A 393 -109.34 -60.99 58.83
C GLN A 393 -109.58 -62.27 57.90
N ARG A 394 -108.69 -62.98 57.11
CA ARG A 394 -107.17 -63.13 56.83
C ARG A 394 -106.74 -64.10 55.62
N ASN A 395 -105.46 -64.06 55.07
CA ASN A 395 -104.65 -65.07 54.21
C ASN A 395 -104.65 -65.02 52.62
N LYS A 396 -103.94 -65.77 51.69
CA LYS A 396 -102.56 -66.40 51.35
C LYS A 396 -102.59 -67.04 49.88
N GLY A 397 -101.63 -67.68 49.12
CA GLY A 397 -100.17 -68.11 49.07
C GLY A 397 -99.82 -69.08 47.84
N ALA A 398 -98.55 -69.36 47.38
CA ALA A 398 -98.21 -70.13 46.09
C ALA A 398 -96.74 -70.74 45.83
N SER A 399 -96.49 -71.46 44.67
CA SER A 399 -95.20 -71.82 43.90
C SER A 399 -94.34 -73.12 44.24
N THR A 400 -93.39 -73.81 43.50
CA THR A 400 -92.73 -73.91 42.10
C THR A 400 -91.81 -75.20 41.90
N LEU A 401 -91.46 -75.77 40.68
CA LEU A 401 -90.26 -76.71 40.42
C LEU A 401 -89.76 -77.02 38.93
N SER A 402 -88.80 -77.98 38.68
CA SER A 402 -87.84 -78.13 37.52
C SER A 402 -87.11 -79.54 37.32
N GLN A 403 -86.31 -79.79 36.24
CA GLN A 403 -84.96 -80.52 36.14
C GLN A 403 -84.67 -81.51 34.94
N GLN A 404 -83.46 -81.48 34.29
CA GLN A 404 -82.60 -82.64 33.81
C GLN A 404 -81.42 -82.24 32.85
N THR A 405 -80.13 -82.54 33.17
CA THR A 405 -78.93 -82.42 32.27
C THR A 405 -77.67 -83.12 32.84
N HIS A 406 -76.87 -83.89 32.05
CA HIS A 406 -75.45 -84.18 32.43
C HIS A 406 -74.47 -84.78 31.36
N MET A 407 -74.88 -85.67 30.45
CA MET A 407 -73.93 -86.54 29.70
C MET A 407 -73.13 -85.89 28.55
N LYS A 408 -73.40 -84.64 28.13
CA LYS A 408 -72.73 -84.01 26.97
C LYS A 408 -71.33 -83.42 27.26
N ILE A 409 -70.87 -83.44 28.51
CA ILE A 409 -69.73 -82.62 28.97
C ILE A 409 -68.36 -83.30 28.73
N GLN A 410 -68.32 -84.63 28.57
CA GLN A 410 -67.04 -85.36 28.61
C GLN A 410 -66.23 -85.25 27.30
N SER A 411 -66.87 -85.37 26.13
CA SER A 411 -66.17 -85.42 24.84
C SER A 411 -65.72 -84.05 24.32
N THR A 412 -66.32 -82.96 24.78
CA THR A 412 -65.84 -81.60 24.48
C THR A 412 -64.54 -81.27 25.21
N LEU A 413 -64.26 -81.95 26.33
CA LEU A 413 -63.11 -81.65 27.20
C LEU A 413 -61.76 -81.91 26.52
N ASP A 414 -61.63 -83.01 25.76
CA ASP A 414 -60.34 -83.40 25.19
C ASP A 414 -59.98 -82.62 23.91
N ILE A 415 -60.98 -82.27 23.10
CA ILE A 415 -60.80 -81.36 21.94
C ILE A 415 -60.33 -79.97 22.40
N LEU A 416 -60.75 -79.52 23.60
CA LEU A 416 -60.29 -78.27 24.19
C LEU A 416 -58.84 -78.35 24.71
N LYS A 417 -58.35 -79.52 25.13
CA LYS A 417 -56.96 -79.73 25.59
C LYS A 417 -55.93 -79.67 24.45
N GLU A 418 -56.28 -80.18 23.27
CA GLU A 418 -55.36 -80.15 22.13
C GLU A 418 -55.25 -78.72 21.57
N LYS A 419 -56.40 -78.04 21.42
CA LYS A 419 -56.45 -76.62 21.02
C LYS A 419 -55.78 -75.67 22.01
N THR A 420 -55.79 -75.96 23.31
CA THR A 420 -55.05 -75.13 24.29
C THR A 420 -53.54 -75.25 24.11
N LYS A 421 -53.00 -76.43 23.78
CA LYS A 421 -51.56 -76.60 23.50
C LYS A 421 -51.10 -75.93 22.20
N GLU A 422 -51.97 -75.84 21.20
CA GLU A 422 -51.67 -75.07 19.99
C GLU A 422 -51.71 -73.56 20.28
N ALA A 423 -52.72 -73.09 21.00
CA ALA A 423 -52.83 -71.71 21.46
C ALA A 423 -51.64 -71.29 22.34
N GLU A 424 -51.19 -72.16 23.25
CA GLU A 424 -50.04 -71.98 24.14
C GLU A 424 -48.75 -71.72 23.35
N ARG A 425 -48.45 -72.53 22.33
CA ARG A 425 -47.28 -72.30 21.45
C ARG A 425 -47.39 -71.01 20.62
N THR A 426 -48.58 -70.64 20.16
CA THR A 426 -48.77 -69.35 19.47
C THR A 426 -48.64 -68.16 20.41
N ALA A 427 -49.00 -68.32 21.69
CA ALA A 427 -48.78 -67.32 22.71
C ALA A 427 -47.29 -67.18 23.08
N GLU A 428 -46.55 -68.28 23.21
CA GLU A 428 -45.09 -68.25 23.44
C GLU A 428 -44.34 -67.50 22.34
N LEU A 429 -44.69 -67.72 21.07
CA LEU A 429 -44.09 -67.00 19.94
C LEU A 429 -44.49 -65.52 19.93
N ALA A 430 -45.77 -65.20 20.14
CA ALA A 430 -46.22 -63.81 20.21
C ALA A 430 -45.62 -63.05 21.41
N GLU A 431 -45.37 -63.73 22.54
CA GLU A 431 -44.69 -63.13 23.69
C GLU A 431 -43.18 -62.94 23.42
N ALA A 432 -42.54 -63.81 22.64
CA ALA A 432 -41.16 -63.64 22.22
C ALA A 432 -40.98 -62.37 21.35
N ASP A 433 -41.81 -62.22 20.32
CA ASP A 433 -41.83 -61.05 19.43
C ASP A 433 -42.16 -59.77 20.23
N ALA A 434 -43.14 -59.82 21.14
CA ALA A 434 -43.47 -58.69 22.01
C ALA A 434 -42.29 -58.27 22.90
N ARG A 435 -41.60 -59.22 23.54
CA ARG A 435 -40.40 -58.95 24.36
C ARG A 435 -39.22 -58.42 23.55
N GLU A 436 -39.13 -58.69 22.25
CA GLU A 436 -38.12 -58.07 21.37
C GLU A 436 -38.51 -56.63 21.01
N LYS A 437 -39.77 -56.39 20.66
CA LYS A 437 -40.28 -55.04 20.38
C LYS A 437 -40.26 -54.14 21.62
N ASP A 438 -40.51 -54.67 22.81
CA ASP A 438 -40.33 -53.93 24.06
C ASP A 438 -38.87 -53.51 24.30
N LYS A 439 -37.87 -54.32 23.91
CA LYS A 439 -36.45 -53.94 24.00
C LYS A 439 -36.11 -52.82 23.02
N GLU A 440 -36.51 -52.96 21.74
CA GLU A 440 -36.34 -51.91 20.74
C GLU A 440 -36.97 -50.59 21.20
N LEU A 441 -38.19 -50.66 21.75
CA LEU A 441 -38.93 -49.53 22.27
C LEU A 441 -38.28 -48.92 23.52
N VAL A 442 -37.75 -49.73 24.45
CA VAL A 442 -36.99 -49.23 25.61
C VAL A 442 -35.69 -48.54 25.18
N GLU A 443 -34.96 -49.06 24.18
CA GLU A 443 -33.80 -48.36 23.63
C GLU A 443 -34.18 -47.08 22.89
N ALA A 444 -35.27 -47.09 22.12
CA ALA A 444 -35.78 -45.92 21.41
C ALA A 444 -36.22 -44.82 22.40
N LEU A 445 -36.97 -45.18 23.46
CA LEU A 445 -37.33 -44.28 24.55
C LEU A 445 -36.11 -43.76 25.32
N LYS A 446 -35.07 -44.58 25.50
CA LYS A 446 -33.83 -44.11 26.11
C LYS A 446 -33.15 -43.05 25.22
N ARG A 447 -32.98 -43.32 23.92
CA ARG A 447 -32.44 -42.34 22.96
C ARG A 447 -33.29 -41.07 22.94
N LEU A 448 -34.62 -41.19 22.87
CA LEU A 448 -35.54 -40.06 22.95
C LEU A 448 -35.34 -39.25 24.23
N LYS A 449 -35.25 -39.89 25.39
CA LYS A 449 -35.00 -39.23 26.67
C LYS A 449 -33.64 -38.52 26.72
N ASP A 450 -32.61 -39.09 26.10
CA ASP A 450 -31.27 -38.51 26.00
C ASP A 450 -31.26 -37.28 25.04
N TYR A 451 -32.18 -37.22 24.05
CA TYR A 451 -32.48 -36.03 23.23
C TYR A 451 -33.37 -35.01 23.97
N GLU A 452 -34.45 -35.42 24.63
CA GLU A 452 -35.40 -34.58 25.37
C GLU A 452 -34.75 -33.86 26.55
N SER A 453 -33.77 -34.51 27.18
CA SER A 453 -32.92 -33.89 28.21
C SER A 453 -31.80 -33.01 27.66
N GLY A 454 -31.65 -32.93 26.32
CA GLY A 454 -30.64 -32.11 25.64
C GLY A 454 -29.21 -32.56 25.86
N VAL A 455 -28.97 -33.81 26.27
CA VAL A 455 -27.64 -34.34 26.60
C VAL A 455 -26.95 -34.96 25.38
N TYR A 456 -27.71 -35.55 24.46
CA TYR A 456 -27.16 -36.16 23.24
C TYR A 456 -26.54 -35.10 22.32
N GLY A 457 -25.24 -35.24 22.00
CA GLY A 457 -24.46 -34.26 21.24
C GLY A 457 -23.95 -33.04 22.03
N LEU A 458 -24.36 -32.89 23.30
CA LEU A 458 -23.96 -31.74 24.12
C LEU A 458 -22.47 -31.77 24.48
N GLU A 459 -21.89 -32.93 24.77
CA GLU A 459 -20.45 -33.01 25.08
C GLU A 459 -19.59 -32.68 23.85
N ASP A 460 -19.97 -33.15 22.66
CA ASP A 460 -19.26 -32.84 21.41
C ASP A 460 -19.30 -31.33 21.11
N ALA A 461 -20.48 -30.71 21.21
CA ALA A 461 -20.65 -29.26 21.08
C ALA A 461 -19.86 -28.48 22.16
N VAL A 462 -19.80 -29.00 23.39
CA VAL A 462 -19.01 -28.41 24.48
C VAL A 462 -17.50 -28.55 24.22
N VAL A 463 -17.03 -29.65 23.61
CA VAL A 463 -15.64 -29.83 23.16
C VAL A 463 -15.30 -28.89 22.00
N GLU A 464 -16.18 -28.74 21.01
CA GLU A 464 -16.02 -27.77 19.93
C GLU A 464 -15.97 -26.33 20.46
N ILE A 465 -16.88 -25.94 21.34
CA ILE A 465 -16.89 -24.62 22.01
C ILE A 465 -15.61 -24.40 22.83
N LYS A 466 -15.07 -25.42 23.51
CA LYS A 466 -13.77 -25.34 24.21
C LYS A 466 -12.63 -25.08 23.20
N ASN A 467 -12.62 -25.77 22.06
CA ASN A 467 -11.61 -25.64 21.02
C ASN A 467 -11.66 -24.26 20.34
N CYS A 468 -12.85 -23.80 19.94
CA CYS A 468 -13.05 -22.46 19.37
C CYS A 468 -12.65 -21.35 20.35
N LYS A 469 -12.99 -21.48 21.65
CA LYS A 469 -12.52 -20.54 22.70
C LYS A 469 -11.01 -20.55 22.89
N ASN A 470 -10.32 -21.66 22.63
CA ASN A 470 -8.86 -21.72 22.66
C ASN A 470 -8.23 -21.09 21.41
N GLN A 471 -8.81 -21.29 20.22
CA GLN A 471 -8.37 -20.60 19.00
C GLN A 471 -8.56 -19.08 19.10
N ILE A 472 -9.69 -18.61 19.63
CA ILE A 472 -9.94 -17.18 19.91
C ILE A 472 -8.85 -16.62 20.82
N LYS A 473 -8.56 -17.26 21.97
CA LYS A 473 -7.47 -16.82 22.87
C LYS A 473 -6.07 -16.82 22.25
N ILE A 474 -5.82 -17.61 21.21
CA ILE A 474 -4.57 -17.58 20.46
C ILE A 474 -4.56 -16.37 19.53
N ARG A 475 -5.64 -16.16 18.76
CA ARG A 475 -5.85 -14.98 17.90
C ARG A 475 -5.80 -13.67 18.68
N ASP A 476 -6.41 -13.60 19.85
CA ASP A 476 -6.39 -12.42 20.73
C ASP A 476 -4.94 -12.06 21.14
N ARG A 477 -4.10 -13.07 21.41
CA ARG A 477 -2.67 -12.88 21.74
C ARG A 477 -1.85 -12.47 20.52
N GLU A 478 -2.14 -13.04 19.35
CA GLU A 478 -1.53 -12.64 18.08
C GLU A 478 -1.88 -11.18 17.76
N ILE A 479 -3.14 -10.78 17.93
CA ILE A 479 -3.61 -9.39 17.78
C ILE A 479 -2.93 -8.49 18.82
N GLU A 480 -2.84 -8.88 20.09
CA GLU A 480 -2.11 -8.12 21.12
C GLU A 480 -0.63 -7.90 20.76
N ILE A 481 0.04 -8.91 20.19
CA ILE A 481 1.44 -8.81 19.76
C ILE A 481 1.54 -7.86 18.56
N LEU A 482 0.71 -8.04 17.54
CA LEU A 482 0.66 -7.18 16.35
C LEU A 482 0.32 -5.73 16.71
N THR A 483 -0.59 -5.47 17.65
CA THR A 483 -0.85 -4.11 18.16
C THR A 483 0.37 -3.54 18.88
N LYS A 484 1.08 -4.33 19.70
CA LYS A 484 2.33 -3.88 20.34
C LYS A 484 3.46 -3.64 19.33
N GLU A 485 3.43 -4.28 18.16
CA GLU A 485 4.38 -4.05 17.06
C GLU A 485 3.99 -2.83 16.22
N ILE A 486 2.70 -2.68 15.89
CA ILE A 486 2.13 -1.48 15.24
C ILE A 486 2.45 -0.24 16.07
N ASN A 487 2.13 -0.20 17.36
CA ASN A 487 2.42 0.95 18.22
C ASN A 487 3.93 1.27 18.29
N LYS A 488 4.81 0.26 18.21
CA LYS A 488 6.28 0.47 18.14
C LYS A 488 6.76 1.00 16.78
N LEU A 489 6.06 0.66 15.70
CA LEU A 489 6.33 1.18 14.36
C LEU A 489 5.77 2.60 14.21
N GLU A 490 4.58 2.88 14.76
CA GLU A 490 3.97 4.22 14.83
C GLU A 490 4.84 5.20 15.62
N LEU A 491 5.38 4.80 16.78
CA LEU A 491 6.34 5.61 17.53
C LEU A 491 7.58 5.93 16.68
N LYS A 492 8.18 4.93 16.02
CA LYS A 492 9.33 5.15 15.11
C LYS A 492 8.97 6.03 13.91
N ILE A 493 7.75 5.95 13.41
CA ILE A 493 7.26 6.81 12.34
C ILE A 493 7.11 8.25 12.86
N SER A 494 6.67 8.46 14.11
CA SER A 494 6.70 9.78 14.75
C SER A 494 8.14 10.28 14.87
N ASP A 495 9.05 9.49 15.46
CA ASP A 495 10.47 9.84 15.61
C ASP A 495 11.09 10.29 14.27
N PHE A 496 10.81 9.55 13.19
CA PHE A 496 11.28 9.88 11.84
C PHE A 496 10.54 11.06 11.19
N LEU A 497 9.28 11.34 11.54
CA LEU A 497 8.56 12.53 11.06
C LEU A 497 9.06 13.79 11.77
N ASP A 498 9.29 13.72 13.08
CA ASP A 498 9.84 14.79 13.90
C ASP A 498 11.29 15.13 13.47
N GLU A 499 12.12 14.12 13.16
CA GLU A 499 13.43 14.33 12.54
C GLU A 499 13.31 14.99 11.15
N ASN A 500 12.36 14.56 10.32
CA ASN A 500 12.15 15.10 8.97
C ASN A 500 11.65 16.55 9.02
N GLU A 501 10.80 16.92 9.98
CA GLU A 501 10.35 18.29 10.23
C GLU A 501 11.51 19.17 10.71
N ALA A 502 12.31 18.71 11.68
CA ALA A 502 13.51 19.42 12.15
C ALA A 502 14.63 19.54 11.10
N LEU A 503 14.67 18.65 10.10
CA LEU A 503 15.54 18.76 8.94
C LEU A 503 14.97 19.71 7.87
N ARG A 504 13.65 19.73 7.64
CA ARG A 504 12.98 20.70 6.74
C ARG A 504 13.13 22.12 7.25
N GLU A 505 12.85 22.37 8.53
CA GLU A 505 13.01 23.68 9.16
C GLU A 505 14.44 24.22 8.99
N ARG A 506 15.45 23.36 9.21
CA ARG A 506 16.87 23.68 9.05
C ARG A 506 17.28 24.03 7.62
N VAL A 507 16.53 23.56 6.62
CA VAL A 507 16.72 23.85 5.19
C VAL A 507 15.78 24.98 4.72
N GLY A 508 14.91 25.50 5.60
CA GLY A 508 13.95 26.57 5.29
C GLY A 508 12.73 26.10 4.48
N LEU A 509 12.41 24.81 4.53
CA LEU A 509 11.28 24.21 3.82
C LEU A 509 10.08 24.03 4.76
N GLU A 510 8.86 24.23 4.26
CA GLU A 510 7.66 24.00 5.07
C GLU A 510 7.46 22.50 5.36
N PRO A 511 6.95 22.13 6.55
CA PRO A 511 6.70 20.73 6.90
C PRO A 511 5.82 19.97 5.90
N LYS A 512 4.94 20.66 5.18
CA LYS A 512 3.93 20.08 4.28
C LYS A 512 4.16 20.29 2.79
N THR A 513 5.20 21.01 2.36
CA THR A 513 5.51 21.12 0.92
C THR A 513 5.87 19.76 0.33
N MET A 514 5.25 19.39 -0.80
CA MET A 514 5.63 18.20 -1.56
C MET A 514 6.90 18.48 -2.36
N ILE A 515 8.01 17.91 -1.90
CA ILE A 515 9.30 17.89 -2.60
C ILE A 515 9.27 16.71 -3.57
N ASP A 516 9.74 16.87 -4.81
CA ASP A 516 9.89 15.71 -5.69
C ASP A 516 11.00 14.79 -5.17
N LEU A 517 10.71 13.49 -5.14
CA LEU A 517 11.59 12.42 -4.67
C LEU A 517 12.02 11.49 -5.82
N THR A 518 11.69 11.77 -7.08
CA THR A 518 12.11 10.98 -8.24
C THR A 518 13.63 10.79 -8.28
N GLU A 519 14.41 11.86 -8.23
CA GLU A 519 15.89 11.79 -8.21
C GLU A 519 16.42 10.99 -7.01
N PHE A 520 15.86 11.20 -5.81
CA PHE A 520 16.26 10.46 -4.61
C PHE A 520 15.91 8.97 -4.70
N ARG A 521 14.74 8.61 -5.27
CA ARG A 521 14.33 7.23 -5.54
C ARG A 521 15.25 6.58 -6.57
N ASN A 522 15.58 7.28 -7.65
CA ASN A 522 16.48 6.81 -8.71
C ASN A 522 17.89 6.60 -8.17
N SER A 523 18.43 7.56 -7.40
CA SER A 523 19.72 7.47 -6.72
C SER A 523 19.76 6.31 -5.71
N LYS A 524 18.71 6.14 -4.90
CA LYS A 524 18.57 4.99 -3.97
C LYS A 524 18.53 3.65 -4.72
N HIS A 525 17.80 3.56 -5.82
CA HIS A 525 17.69 2.35 -6.63
C HIS A 525 19.03 2.02 -7.32
N LEU A 526 19.68 3.01 -7.93
CA LEU A 526 21.03 2.88 -8.52
C LEU A 526 22.05 2.42 -7.47
N LYS A 527 22.04 3.01 -6.28
CA LYS A 527 22.93 2.61 -5.18
C LYS A 527 22.63 1.20 -4.65
N GLN A 528 21.37 0.78 -4.65
CA GLN A 528 21.00 -0.60 -4.33
C GLN A 528 21.42 -1.59 -5.44
N GLN A 529 21.38 -1.19 -6.72
CA GLN A 529 21.95 -1.96 -7.83
C GLN A 529 23.48 -2.05 -7.75
N GLN A 530 24.16 -0.95 -7.40
CA GLN A 530 25.61 -0.93 -7.14
C GLN A 530 25.97 -1.92 -6.03
N TYR A 531 25.30 -1.88 -4.88
CA TYR A 531 25.53 -2.87 -3.82
C TYR A 531 25.22 -4.31 -4.25
N ARG A 532 24.23 -4.56 -5.12
CA ARG A 532 23.99 -5.90 -5.68
C ARG A 532 25.11 -6.35 -6.62
N ALA A 533 25.62 -5.48 -7.48
CA ALA A 533 26.72 -5.77 -8.39
C ALA A 533 28.06 -5.95 -7.64
N GLU A 534 28.35 -5.11 -6.65
CA GLU A 534 29.50 -5.20 -5.75
C GLU A 534 29.49 -6.53 -4.98
N ASN A 535 28.36 -6.92 -4.38
CA ASN A 535 28.24 -8.24 -3.75
C ASN A 535 28.42 -9.40 -4.75
N GLN A 536 27.98 -9.26 -6.01
CA GLN A 536 28.23 -10.29 -7.05
C GLN A 536 29.70 -10.37 -7.48
N ILE A 537 30.44 -9.26 -7.48
CA ILE A 537 31.88 -9.23 -7.75
C ILE A 537 32.63 -9.87 -6.58
N LEU A 538 32.31 -9.46 -5.34
CA LEU A 538 32.91 -10.01 -4.11
C LEU A 538 32.61 -11.51 -3.96
N LEU A 539 31.43 -12.00 -4.34
CA LEU A 539 31.13 -13.43 -4.37
C LEU A 539 32.01 -14.18 -5.38
N LYS A 540 32.21 -13.65 -6.59
CA LYS A 540 33.11 -14.25 -7.59
C LYS A 540 34.58 -14.21 -7.19
N GLU A 541 34.99 -13.17 -6.47
CA GLU A 541 36.35 -13.07 -5.91
C GLU A 541 36.54 -14.05 -4.74
N ILE A 542 35.52 -14.28 -3.92
CA ILE A 542 35.51 -15.36 -2.93
C ILE A 542 35.58 -16.73 -3.62
N GLU A 543 34.81 -16.96 -4.69
CA GLU A 543 34.84 -18.20 -5.47
C GLU A 543 36.22 -18.46 -6.07
N SER A 544 36.87 -17.47 -6.71
CA SER A 544 38.22 -17.64 -7.26
C SER A 544 39.29 -17.82 -6.18
N LEU A 545 39.19 -17.12 -5.04
CA LEU A 545 40.07 -17.33 -3.88
C LEU A 545 39.84 -18.71 -3.23
N GLU A 546 38.62 -19.26 -3.26
CA GLU A 546 38.35 -20.64 -2.85
C GLU A 546 38.93 -21.65 -3.85
N GLU A 547 38.87 -21.40 -5.17
CA GLU A 547 39.53 -22.23 -6.18
C GLU A 547 41.05 -22.21 -6.03
N GLU A 548 41.68 -21.04 -5.88
CA GLU A 548 43.12 -20.91 -5.61
C GLU A 548 43.52 -21.62 -4.32
N ARG A 549 42.75 -21.44 -3.24
CA ARG A 549 42.93 -22.15 -1.97
C ARG A 549 42.79 -23.66 -2.12
N LEU A 550 41.86 -24.15 -2.94
CA LEU A 550 41.71 -25.57 -3.26
C LEU A 550 42.90 -26.08 -4.06
N ASP A 551 43.42 -25.32 -5.02
CA ASP A 551 44.57 -25.69 -5.85
C ASP A 551 45.90 -25.64 -5.09
N LEU A 552 46.10 -24.66 -4.22
CA LEU A 552 47.19 -24.66 -3.25
C LEU A 552 47.07 -25.87 -2.31
N LYS A 553 45.85 -26.24 -1.86
CA LYS A 553 45.60 -27.46 -1.07
C LYS A 553 45.72 -28.77 -1.88
N LYS A 554 45.65 -28.74 -3.22
CA LYS A 554 46.04 -29.85 -4.11
C LYS A 554 47.57 -29.94 -4.21
N LYS A 555 48.25 -28.83 -4.52
CA LYS A 555 49.72 -28.71 -4.62
C LYS A 555 50.41 -29.10 -3.30
N ILE A 556 49.93 -28.63 -2.15
CA ILE A 556 50.44 -29.02 -0.83
C ILE A 556 50.26 -30.53 -0.59
N ARG A 557 49.12 -31.13 -0.97
CA ARG A 557 48.92 -32.59 -0.87
C ARG A 557 49.82 -33.38 -1.82
N GLN A 558 50.06 -32.88 -3.03
CA GLN A 558 51.02 -33.47 -3.97
C GLN A 558 52.45 -33.39 -3.42
N MET A 559 52.91 -32.21 -2.97
CA MET A 559 54.23 -32.02 -2.35
C MET A 559 54.41 -32.84 -1.08
N ALA A 560 53.37 -32.98 -0.24
CA ALA A 560 53.41 -33.83 0.94
C ALA A 560 53.45 -35.33 0.57
N GLN A 561 52.70 -35.76 -0.45
CA GLN A 561 52.75 -37.12 -0.95
C GLN A 561 54.09 -37.43 -1.63
N GLU A 562 54.68 -36.47 -2.33
CA GLU A 562 56.01 -36.61 -2.95
C GLU A 562 57.13 -36.58 -1.91
N ARG A 563 57.11 -35.67 -0.92
CA ARG A 563 58.05 -35.71 0.20
C ARG A 563 57.91 -37.03 0.96
N GLY A 564 56.69 -37.48 1.24
CA GLY A 564 56.43 -38.79 1.86
C GLY A 564 56.97 -39.97 1.04
N LYS A 565 56.71 -40.01 -0.28
CA LYS A 565 57.25 -41.02 -1.19
C LYS A 565 58.79 -40.98 -1.23
N ARG A 566 59.38 -39.78 -1.39
CA ARG A 566 60.84 -39.58 -1.45
C ARG A 566 61.51 -39.99 -0.14
N SER A 567 60.98 -39.59 1.03
CA SER A 567 61.46 -40.02 2.34
C SER A 567 61.34 -41.54 2.52
N ALA A 568 60.23 -42.16 2.10
CA ALA A 568 60.04 -43.61 2.15
C ALA A 568 61.00 -44.37 1.21
N THR A 569 61.36 -43.82 0.04
CA THR A 569 62.36 -44.41 -0.86
C THR A 569 63.81 -44.15 -0.44
N SER A 570 64.07 -43.06 0.30
CA SER A 570 65.42 -42.67 0.74
C SER A 570 65.76 -43.12 2.16
N GLY A 571 64.78 -43.59 2.94
CA GLY A 571 64.99 -44.09 4.32
C GLY A 571 65.37 -43.02 5.35
N LEU A 572 65.18 -41.73 5.03
CA LEU A 572 65.60 -40.61 5.86
C LEU A 572 64.51 -40.18 6.87
N THR A 573 64.95 -39.88 8.08
CA THR A 573 64.12 -39.39 9.19
C THR A 573 63.72 -37.92 9.03
N THR A 574 62.72 -37.48 9.79
CA THR A 574 61.98 -36.23 9.56
C THR A 574 62.73 -34.92 9.85
N GLU A 575 63.99 -34.97 10.31
CA GLU A 575 64.72 -33.81 10.81
C GLU A 575 65.60 -33.11 9.76
N ASP A 576 66.07 -33.83 8.74
CA ASP A 576 67.06 -33.32 7.76
C ASP A 576 66.52 -32.31 6.73
N LEU A 577 65.19 -32.13 6.63
CA LEU A 577 64.55 -31.39 5.53
C LEU A 577 64.43 -29.86 5.73
N ASN A 578 64.92 -29.32 6.85
CA ASN A 578 64.73 -27.91 7.22
C ASN A 578 65.91 -26.96 6.86
N LEU A 579 66.95 -27.44 6.19
CA LEU A 579 68.23 -26.70 6.06
C LEU A 579 68.47 -25.99 4.71
N THR A 580 67.56 -26.08 3.73
CA THR A 580 67.86 -25.76 2.32
C THR A 580 67.23 -24.47 1.77
N GLU A 581 66.76 -23.53 2.60
CA GLU A 581 65.96 -22.37 2.15
C GLU A 581 66.74 -21.03 2.04
N ASN A 582 68.00 -20.98 2.48
CA ASN A 582 68.74 -19.73 2.75
C ASN A 582 69.79 -19.29 1.70
N ILE A 583 69.72 -19.71 0.43
CA ILE A 583 70.76 -19.37 -0.59
C ILE A 583 70.17 -18.93 -1.94
N SER A 584 69.81 -17.65 -2.07
CA SER A 584 69.48 -17.01 -3.36
C SER A 584 69.53 -15.47 -3.36
N GLN A 585 70.62 -14.86 -2.88
CA GLN A 585 70.92 -13.44 -3.16
C GLN A 585 72.35 -13.27 -3.66
N GLY A 586 72.49 -12.70 -4.87
CA GLY A 586 73.78 -12.32 -5.42
C GLY A 586 73.84 -12.29 -6.94
N ASP A 587 73.33 -11.22 -7.56
CA ASP A 587 74.07 -10.61 -8.67
C ASP A 587 73.76 -9.12 -8.82
N ARG A 588 74.80 -8.32 -9.06
CA ARG A 588 74.79 -6.88 -9.37
C ARG A 588 76.18 -6.47 -9.88
N ILE A 589 76.32 -6.16 -11.17
CA ILE A 589 77.29 -5.20 -11.75
C ILE A 589 77.02 -5.11 -13.26
N SER A 590 76.75 -3.89 -13.78
CA SER A 590 77.23 -3.36 -15.09
C SER A 590 76.33 -2.24 -15.63
N GLU A 591 76.44 -1.02 -15.10
CA GLU A 591 75.86 0.16 -15.77
C GLU A 591 76.66 1.43 -15.47
N ARG A 592 77.53 1.85 -16.41
CA ARG A 592 78.32 3.10 -16.38
C ARG A 592 78.68 3.54 -17.81
N LYS A 593 77.68 3.91 -18.64
CA LYS A 593 77.93 4.49 -19.99
C LYS A 593 76.75 5.23 -20.67
N LEU A 594 75.83 5.85 -19.92
CA LEU A 594 74.64 6.54 -20.48
C LEU A 594 74.40 7.99 -19.96
N ASP A 595 75.41 8.61 -19.35
CA ASP A 595 75.27 9.81 -18.51
C ASP A 595 75.08 11.17 -19.23
N LEU A 596 74.63 11.22 -20.50
CA LEU A 596 74.38 12.50 -21.20
C LEU A 596 73.00 12.64 -21.85
N LEU A 597 72.32 11.55 -22.21
CA LEU A 597 70.88 11.59 -22.57
C LEU A 597 69.97 11.39 -21.35
N SER A 598 70.52 10.89 -20.24
CA SER A 598 69.76 10.60 -19.02
C SER A 598 69.17 11.86 -18.36
N LEU A 599 69.86 13.01 -18.39
CA LEU A 599 69.54 14.14 -17.50
C LEU A 599 68.12 14.74 -17.68
N LYS A 600 67.59 14.78 -18.93
CA LYS A 600 66.22 15.29 -19.17
C LYS A 600 65.16 14.27 -18.73
N ASN A 601 65.38 12.99 -19.06
CA ASN A 601 64.51 11.89 -18.63
C ASN A 601 64.55 11.71 -17.11
N MET A 602 65.69 11.98 -16.46
CA MET A 602 65.83 12.03 -15.01
C MET A 602 65.01 13.16 -14.38
N SER A 603 64.94 14.35 -14.99
CA SER A 603 64.09 15.44 -14.49
C SER A 603 62.59 15.09 -14.54
N GLU A 604 62.13 14.46 -15.64
CA GLU A 604 60.76 13.98 -15.76
C GLU A 604 60.46 12.76 -14.88
N ALA A 605 61.45 11.87 -14.69
CA ALA A 605 61.33 10.75 -13.75
C ALA A 605 61.35 11.24 -12.30
N GLN A 606 62.13 12.27 -11.97
CA GLN A 606 62.15 12.91 -10.65
C GLN A 606 60.82 13.59 -10.35
N SER A 607 60.26 14.40 -11.24
CA SER A 607 58.97 15.05 -11.00
C SER A 607 57.82 14.03 -10.90
N LYS A 608 57.83 12.96 -11.71
CA LYS A 608 56.89 11.84 -11.57
C LYS A 608 57.09 11.06 -10.27
N ASN A 609 58.33 10.82 -9.84
CA ASN A 609 58.62 10.11 -8.59
C ASN A 609 58.31 10.97 -7.35
N GLU A 610 58.47 12.30 -7.42
CA GLU A 610 58.00 13.24 -6.39
C GLU A 610 56.48 13.34 -6.32
N PHE A 611 55.79 13.23 -7.47
CA PHE A 611 54.32 13.14 -7.50
C PHE A 611 53.85 11.83 -6.87
N LEU A 612 54.41 10.70 -7.31
CA LEU A 612 54.12 9.38 -6.75
C LEU A 612 54.49 9.27 -5.26
N SER A 613 55.56 9.93 -4.81
CA SER A 613 55.91 10.01 -3.38
C SER A 613 54.89 10.83 -2.58
N ARG A 614 54.38 11.94 -3.15
CA ARG A 614 53.31 12.73 -2.52
C ARG A 614 51.99 11.96 -2.45
N GLU A 615 51.63 11.26 -3.53
CA GLU A 615 50.45 10.40 -3.57
C GLU A 615 50.60 9.21 -2.60
N LEU A 616 51.77 8.58 -2.52
CA LEU A 616 52.04 7.52 -1.54
C LEU A 616 51.83 8.02 -0.10
N ILE A 617 52.41 9.18 0.25
CA ILE A 617 52.24 9.80 1.58
C ILE A 617 50.77 10.20 1.85
N GLU A 618 49.98 10.50 0.80
CA GLU A 618 48.53 10.70 0.90
C GLU A 618 47.79 9.40 1.18
N LYS A 619 48.04 8.34 0.42
CA LYS A 619 47.45 7.01 0.63
C LYS A 619 47.87 6.40 1.97
N GLU A 620 49.09 6.63 2.43
CA GLU A 620 49.53 6.24 3.78
C GLU A 620 48.76 6.99 4.87
N ARG A 621 48.53 8.30 4.72
CA ARG A 621 47.67 9.08 5.63
C ARG A 621 46.23 8.59 5.61
N ASP A 622 45.68 8.22 4.46
CA ASP A 622 44.31 7.70 4.34
C ASP A 622 44.17 6.26 4.86
N LEU A 623 45.20 5.43 4.70
CA LEU A 623 45.29 4.12 5.36
C LEU A 623 45.38 4.27 6.87
N GLU A 624 46.14 5.25 7.39
CA GLU A 624 46.23 5.48 8.84
C GLU A 624 44.94 6.07 9.42
N ARG A 625 44.30 7.01 8.71
CA ARG A 625 42.92 7.46 9.02
C ARG A 625 41.98 6.25 9.07
N SER A 626 42.01 5.39 8.06
CA SER A 626 41.19 4.17 7.99
C SER A 626 41.48 3.21 9.14
N ARG A 627 42.75 3.01 9.52
CA ARG A 627 43.16 2.22 10.71
C ARG A 627 42.58 2.80 12.00
N THR A 628 42.64 4.12 12.22
CA THR A 628 42.03 4.73 13.42
C THR A 628 40.50 4.59 13.45
N VAL A 629 39.83 4.63 12.30
CA VAL A 629 38.39 4.40 12.18
C VAL A 629 38.04 2.93 12.44
N ILE A 630 38.80 1.99 11.87
CA ILE A 630 38.67 0.55 12.14
C ILE A 630 38.92 0.25 13.62
N ALA A 631 39.92 0.84 14.26
CA ALA A 631 40.19 0.68 15.68
C ALA A 631 39.05 1.20 16.57
N LYS A 632 38.43 2.34 16.21
CA LYS A 632 37.22 2.87 16.87
C LYS A 632 36.05 1.89 16.74
N PHE A 633 35.78 1.38 15.53
CA PHE A 633 34.72 0.40 15.32
C PHE A 633 35.01 -0.93 16.04
N GLN A 634 36.25 -1.41 16.07
CA GLN A 634 36.63 -2.61 16.82
C GLN A 634 36.43 -2.43 18.33
N ASN A 635 36.70 -1.25 18.89
CA ASN A 635 36.44 -0.97 20.30
C ASN A 635 34.93 -0.87 20.58
N LYS A 636 34.16 -0.15 19.74
CA LYS A 636 32.70 -0.09 19.87
C LYS A 636 32.03 -1.47 19.72
N LEU A 637 32.60 -2.36 18.90
CA LEU A 637 32.13 -3.74 18.75
C LEU A 637 32.49 -4.60 19.97
N LYS A 638 33.65 -4.42 20.60
CA LYS A 638 33.96 -5.04 21.90
C LYS A 638 33.00 -4.58 23.00
N GLU A 639 32.75 -3.28 23.10
CA GLU A 639 31.77 -2.71 24.04
C GLU A 639 30.39 -3.36 23.86
N LEU A 640 29.90 -3.47 22.61
CA LEU A 640 28.61 -4.11 22.31
C LEU A 640 28.60 -5.63 22.60
N VAL A 641 29.74 -6.32 22.45
CA VAL A 641 29.87 -7.73 22.83
C VAL A 641 29.89 -7.91 24.35
N GLU A 642 30.49 -6.98 25.10
CA GLU A 642 30.48 -6.97 26.56
C GLU A 642 29.10 -6.59 27.12
N GLU A 643 28.41 -5.62 26.52
CA GLU A 643 27.02 -5.26 26.83
C GLU A 643 26.07 -6.44 26.55
N ASN A 644 26.17 -7.09 25.39
CA ASN A 644 25.40 -8.31 25.09
C ASN A 644 25.71 -9.47 26.04
N LYS A 645 26.98 -9.67 26.44
CA LYS A 645 27.36 -10.71 27.41
C LYS A 645 26.75 -10.43 28.80
N GLN A 646 26.74 -9.17 29.25
CA GLN A 646 26.10 -8.78 30.51
C GLN A 646 24.57 -8.96 30.46
N LEU A 647 23.94 -8.65 29.32
CA LEU A 647 22.52 -8.92 29.10
C LEU A 647 22.21 -10.43 29.08
N GLU A 648 23.04 -11.25 28.43
CA GLU A 648 22.93 -12.70 28.47
C GLU A 648 23.08 -13.27 29.89
N GLU A 649 24.02 -12.76 30.68
CA GLU A 649 24.22 -13.14 32.09
C GLU A 649 23.01 -12.73 32.94
N GLY A 650 22.50 -11.51 32.77
CA GLY A 650 21.26 -11.06 33.43
C GLY A 650 20.02 -11.87 33.03
N MET A 651 19.87 -12.26 31.76
CA MET A 651 18.79 -13.16 31.34
C MET A 651 18.92 -14.56 31.94
N LYS A 652 20.14 -15.06 32.13
CA LYS A 652 20.38 -16.35 32.82
C LYS A 652 20.07 -16.26 34.31
N GLU A 653 20.43 -15.17 34.98
CA GLU A 653 20.06 -14.87 36.38
C GLU A 653 18.53 -14.78 36.55
N ILE A 654 17.83 -14.04 35.67
CA ILE A 654 16.36 -13.95 35.65
C ILE A 654 15.71 -15.33 35.46
N LEU A 655 16.16 -16.10 34.47
CA LEU A 655 15.62 -17.45 34.20
C LEU A 655 15.89 -18.42 35.34
N GLN A 656 17.03 -18.31 36.02
CA GLN A 656 17.33 -19.13 37.19
C GLN A 656 16.46 -18.74 38.39
N ALA A 657 16.29 -17.45 38.69
CA ALA A 657 15.45 -17.00 39.79
C ALA A 657 13.97 -17.37 39.59
N ILE A 658 13.43 -17.24 38.37
CA ILE A 658 12.07 -17.72 38.02
C ILE A 658 11.96 -19.25 38.21
N LYS A 659 13.00 -20.00 37.86
CA LYS A 659 13.05 -21.47 38.00
C LYS A 659 13.24 -21.94 39.44
N GLU A 660 13.75 -21.09 40.32
CA GLU A 660 13.83 -21.32 41.77
C GLU A 660 12.51 -20.94 42.45
N MET A 661 11.86 -19.84 42.06
CA MET A 661 10.48 -19.52 42.47
C MET A 661 9.47 -20.63 42.11
N GLN A 662 9.69 -21.38 41.02
CA GLN A 662 8.84 -22.52 40.64
C GLN A 662 9.06 -23.80 41.47
N LYS A 663 10.04 -23.85 42.38
CA LYS A 663 10.34 -25.05 43.17
C LYS A 663 9.71 -25.08 44.57
N ASP A 664 9.54 -23.92 45.21
CA ASP A 664 8.97 -23.82 46.57
C ASP A 664 7.65 -23.03 46.57
N PRO A 665 6.49 -23.71 46.40
CA PRO A 665 5.19 -23.05 46.20
C PRO A 665 4.50 -22.56 47.48
N ASP A 666 5.11 -22.69 48.66
CA ASP A 666 4.45 -22.46 49.98
C ASP A 666 4.81 -21.12 50.66
N VAL A 667 5.60 -20.25 50.02
CA VAL A 667 5.91 -18.92 50.56
C VAL A 667 4.84 -17.90 50.13
N LYS A 668 4.06 -17.43 51.10
CA LYS A 668 2.92 -16.53 50.87
C LYS A 668 3.34 -15.12 50.46
N GLY A 669 2.93 -14.72 49.24
CA GLY A 669 2.43 -13.39 48.88
C GLY A 669 2.98 -12.18 49.66
N GLY A 670 4.28 -11.93 49.55
CA GLY A 670 4.94 -10.70 49.97
C GLY A 670 6.02 -10.34 48.96
N GLU A 671 6.29 -9.05 48.78
CA GLU A 671 7.20 -8.55 47.74
C GLU A 671 8.67 -8.82 48.09
N THR A 672 9.14 -10.04 47.80
CA THR A 672 10.58 -10.34 47.73
C THR A 672 11.17 -9.64 46.51
N SER A 673 11.58 -8.38 46.69
CA SER A 673 12.19 -7.57 45.64
C SER A 673 13.40 -8.29 45.04
N LEU A 674 13.38 -8.52 43.72
CA LEU A 674 14.40 -9.26 42.99
C LEU A 674 15.63 -8.38 42.74
N ILE A 675 16.53 -8.34 43.74
CA ILE A 675 17.85 -7.73 43.59
C ILE A 675 18.68 -8.64 42.66
N ILE A 676 18.92 -8.16 41.44
CA ILE A 676 19.70 -8.84 40.40
C ILE A 676 20.98 -8.03 40.15
N PRO A 677 22.14 -8.42 40.73
CA PRO A 677 23.34 -7.59 40.71
C PRO A 677 23.97 -7.40 39.32
N SER A 678 23.64 -8.20 38.31
CA SER A 678 23.98 -7.92 36.91
C SER A 678 23.15 -6.74 36.36
N LEU A 679 21.84 -6.73 36.61
CA LEU A 679 20.93 -5.66 36.20
C LEU A 679 21.25 -4.34 36.89
N GLU A 680 21.54 -4.35 38.19
CA GLU A 680 21.96 -3.14 38.91
C GLU A 680 23.25 -2.55 38.34
N ARG A 681 24.23 -3.38 37.95
CA ARG A 681 25.45 -2.90 37.28
C ARG A 681 25.18 -2.33 35.88
N LEU A 682 24.26 -2.94 35.13
CA LEU A 682 23.82 -2.42 33.83
C LEU A 682 23.12 -1.06 33.98
N VAL A 683 22.21 -0.92 34.95
CA VAL A 683 21.50 0.33 35.26
C VAL A 683 22.49 1.43 35.67
N ASN A 684 23.40 1.15 36.61
CA ASN A 684 24.45 2.10 36.99
C ASN A 684 25.34 2.52 35.81
N ALA A 685 25.65 1.61 34.87
CA ALA A 685 26.42 1.93 33.67
C ALA A 685 25.66 2.79 32.65
N ILE A 686 24.34 2.59 32.53
CA ILE A 686 23.44 3.42 31.70
C ILE A 686 23.28 4.81 32.33
N GLU A 687 23.04 4.88 33.64
CA GLU A 687 22.93 6.13 34.39
C GLU A 687 24.24 6.93 34.34
N SER A 688 25.41 6.27 34.43
CA SER A 688 26.70 6.95 34.28
C SER A 688 26.94 7.49 32.86
N LYS A 689 26.50 6.77 31.81
CA LYS A 689 26.54 7.29 30.42
C LYS A 689 25.61 8.49 30.23
N ASN A 690 24.44 8.47 30.85
CA ASN A 690 23.47 9.58 30.75
C ASN A 690 23.92 10.81 31.55
N ALA A 691 24.75 10.64 32.59
CA ALA A 691 25.34 11.75 33.34
C ALA A 691 26.39 12.55 32.54
N GLU A 692 26.99 11.99 31.47
CA GLU A 692 27.99 12.67 30.63
C GLU A 692 27.38 13.62 29.58
N GLY A 693 26.58 14.59 30.06
CA GLY A 693 26.51 15.91 29.42
C GLY A 693 25.58 16.08 28.21
N ILE A 694 24.53 15.27 28.07
CA ILE A 694 23.46 15.50 27.07
C ILE A 694 22.17 15.95 27.78
N PHE A 695 21.45 16.91 27.18
CA PHE A 695 20.22 17.48 27.73
C PHE A 695 19.13 16.40 27.91
N ASP A 696 18.71 16.15 29.15
CA ASP A 696 17.86 15.00 29.50
C ASP A 696 16.38 15.20 29.14
N ALA A 697 16.09 15.02 27.85
CA ALA A 697 14.73 14.96 27.33
C ALA A 697 13.91 13.81 27.94
N SER A 698 14.54 12.74 28.43
CA SER A 698 13.82 11.60 29.02
C SER A 698 13.15 11.96 30.33
N LEU A 699 13.80 12.78 31.16
CA LEU A 699 13.27 13.27 32.43
C LEU A 699 12.15 14.30 32.20
N HIS A 700 12.25 15.13 31.16
CA HIS A 700 11.16 16.04 30.76
C HIS A 700 9.92 15.28 30.26
N LEU A 701 10.11 14.32 29.33
CA LEU A 701 9.04 13.46 28.84
C LEU A 701 8.39 12.64 29.97
N LYS A 702 9.17 12.13 30.92
CA LYS A 702 8.66 11.43 32.10
C LYS A 702 7.76 12.33 32.95
N ALA A 703 8.19 13.55 33.26
CA ALA A 703 7.36 14.51 34.00
C ALA A 703 6.05 14.86 33.26
N GLN A 704 6.08 14.93 31.93
CA GLN A 704 4.89 15.14 31.11
C GLN A 704 3.95 13.92 31.13
N VAL A 705 4.49 12.71 31.04
CA VAL A 705 3.73 11.45 31.15
C VAL A 705 3.10 11.29 32.54
N ASP A 706 3.82 11.62 33.61
CA ASP A 706 3.30 11.59 34.98
C ASP A 706 2.15 12.62 35.15
N GLN A 707 2.28 13.84 34.62
CA GLN A 707 1.22 14.85 34.63
C GLN A 707 -0.02 14.41 33.82
N LEU A 708 0.16 13.83 32.64
CA LEU A 708 -0.93 13.29 31.82
C LEU A 708 -1.60 12.09 32.48
N THR A 709 -0.85 11.26 33.19
CA THR A 709 -1.36 10.10 33.94
C THR A 709 -2.23 10.55 35.13
N GLY A 710 -1.79 11.57 35.87
CA GLY A 710 -2.59 12.21 36.93
C GLY A 710 -3.94 12.70 36.40
N ARG A 711 -3.92 13.53 35.34
CA ARG A 711 -5.14 14.02 34.67
C ARG A 711 -6.04 12.91 34.13
N ASN A 712 -5.47 11.79 33.68
CA ASN A 712 -6.26 10.65 33.21
C ASN A 712 -7.02 9.98 34.37
N GLU A 713 -6.42 9.85 35.56
CA GLU A 713 -7.12 9.28 36.72
C GLU A 713 -8.11 10.28 37.36
N GLU A 714 -7.83 11.59 37.32
CA GLU A 714 -8.81 12.64 37.64
C GLU A 714 -10.06 12.52 36.75
N LEU A 715 -9.90 12.50 35.42
CA LEU A 715 -11.01 12.33 34.46
C LEU A 715 -11.74 10.99 34.62
N ARG A 716 -11.04 9.91 35.01
CA ARG A 716 -11.67 8.63 35.34
C ARG A 716 -12.47 8.72 36.64
N GLN A 717 -12.03 9.49 37.63
CA GLN A 717 -12.79 9.72 38.85
C GLN A 717 -14.05 10.55 38.56
N GLU A 718 -13.93 11.66 37.85
CA GLU A 718 -15.09 12.47 37.39
C GLU A 718 -16.09 11.61 36.61
N LEU A 719 -15.63 10.76 35.68
CA LEU A 719 -16.49 9.84 34.94
C LEU A 719 -17.15 8.78 35.83
N ARG A 720 -16.46 8.26 36.86
CA ARG A 720 -17.05 7.35 37.85
C ARG A 720 -18.10 8.06 38.71
N GLU A 721 -17.90 9.33 39.04
CA GLU A 721 -18.81 10.12 39.87
C GLU A 721 -20.04 10.57 39.08
N SER A 722 -19.87 11.12 37.89
CA SER A 722 -20.96 11.41 36.95
C SER A 722 -21.83 10.17 36.64
N ARG A 723 -21.21 8.98 36.50
CA ARG A 723 -21.96 7.72 36.36
C ARG A 723 -22.78 7.35 37.61
N LYS A 724 -22.25 7.57 38.83
CA LYS A 724 -23.01 7.38 40.08
C LYS A 724 -24.19 8.35 40.16
N GLU A 725 -23.99 9.61 39.78
CA GLU A 725 -25.06 10.62 39.75
C GLU A 725 -26.14 10.27 38.73
N ALA A 726 -25.77 9.88 37.50
CA ALA A 726 -26.72 9.44 36.48
C ALA A 726 -27.56 8.23 36.96
N ILE A 727 -26.94 7.27 37.65
CA ILE A 727 -27.64 6.14 38.29
C ILE A 727 -28.58 6.64 39.40
N ASN A 728 -28.14 7.57 40.25
CA ASN A 728 -28.98 8.15 41.31
C ASN A 728 -30.21 8.89 40.74
N TYR A 729 -30.02 9.73 39.71
CA TYR A 729 -31.13 10.43 39.03
C TYR A 729 -32.06 9.45 38.30
N SER A 730 -31.53 8.41 37.66
CA SER A 730 -32.32 7.32 37.07
C SER A 730 -33.19 6.60 38.12
N GLN A 731 -32.63 6.28 39.29
CA GLN A 731 -33.39 5.70 40.40
C GLN A 731 -34.44 6.65 40.99
N GLN A 732 -34.17 7.96 41.04
CA GLN A 732 -35.16 8.96 41.45
C GLN A 732 -36.31 9.06 40.43
N LEU A 733 -36.00 9.08 39.13
CA LEU A 733 -36.99 9.10 38.05
C LEU A 733 -37.83 7.82 38.05
N ALA A 734 -37.24 6.64 38.25
CA ALA A 734 -37.98 5.39 38.40
C ALA A 734 -38.96 5.43 39.59
N LYS A 735 -38.54 5.99 40.74
CA LYS A 735 -39.41 6.20 41.91
C LYS A 735 -40.51 7.23 41.66
N ALA A 736 -40.22 8.28 40.89
CA ALA A 736 -41.22 9.28 40.49
C ALA A 736 -42.27 8.67 39.55
N ASN A 737 -41.85 7.90 38.54
CA ASN A 737 -42.74 7.20 37.63
C ASN A 737 -43.63 6.20 38.37
N LEU A 738 -43.08 5.39 39.28
CA LEU A 738 -43.88 4.48 40.12
C LEU A 738 -44.92 5.21 40.99
N LYS A 739 -44.66 6.47 41.37
CA LYS A 739 -45.63 7.32 42.08
C LYS A 739 -46.69 7.90 41.12
N ILE A 740 -46.31 8.27 39.90
CA ILE A 740 -47.25 8.68 38.84
C ILE A 740 -48.19 7.51 38.51
N ASP A 741 -47.65 6.33 38.21
CA ASP A 741 -48.37 5.05 38.03
C ASP A 741 -49.41 4.81 39.14
N HIS A 742 -49.04 5.09 40.40
CA HIS A 742 -49.94 4.89 41.53
C HIS A 742 -51.06 5.94 41.58
N LEU A 743 -50.74 7.21 41.32
CA LEU A 743 -51.71 8.31 41.24
C LEU A 743 -52.62 8.20 40.00
N GLU A 744 -52.15 7.63 38.89
CA GLU A 744 -52.97 7.29 37.72
C GLU A 744 -53.92 6.13 38.01
N LYS A 745 -53.47 5.12 38.77
CA LYS A 745 -54.34 4.04 39.27
C LYS A 745 -55.36 4.57 40.29
N GLU A 746 -54.96 5.49 41.17
CA GLU A 746 -55.87 6.14 42.12
C GLU A 746 -56.91 7.04 41.42
N THR A 747 -56.48 7.88 40.47
CA THR A 747 -57.40 8.75 39.71
C THR A 747 -58.28 7.99 38.72
N SER A 748 -57.84 6.86 38.17
CA SER A 748 -58.71 5.98 37.37
C SER A 748 -59.69 5.17 38.24
N LEU A 749 -59.32 4.75 39.45
CA LEU A 749 -60.25 4.20 40.44
C LEU A 749 -61.28 5.26 40.88
N LEU A 750 -60.86 6.51 41.08
CA LEU A 750 -61.78 7.62 41.37
C LEU A 750 -62.77 7.84 40.20
N ARG A 751 -62.31 7.90 38.95
CA ARG A 751 -63.20 7.96 37.76
C ARG A 751 -64.14 6.75 37.63
N GLN A 752 -63.74 5.56 38.09
CA GLN A 752 -64.63 4.41 38.15
C GLN A 752 -65.67 4.52 39.28
N SER A 753 -65.32 5.18 40.39
CA SER A 753 -66.25 5.46 41.51
C SER A 753 -67.26 6.58 41.20
N GLU A 754 -66.95 7.49 40.26
CA GLU A 754 -67.89 8.47 39.68
C GLU A 754 -69.08 7.80 38.94
N GLY A 755 -69.03 6.47 38.71
CA GLY A 755 -70.19 5.67 38.30
C GLY A 755 -71.34 5.61 39.31
N SER A 756 -71.16 6.18 40.51
CA SER A 756 -72.25 6.46 41.47
C SER A 756 -72.44 7.97 41.61
N ASN A 757 -73.70 8.44 41.60
CA ASN A 757 -74.08 9.86 41.53
C ASN A 757 -73.62 10.68 42.75
N VAL A 758 -72.36 11.12 42.75
CA VAL A 758 -71.85 12.22 43.55
C VAL A 758 -71.36 13.31 42.61
N VAL A 759 -72.31 14.09 42.09
CA VAL A 759 -71.99 15.44 41.61
C VAL A 759 -71.39 16.18 42.79
N PHE A 760 -70.09 16.51 42.73
CA PHE A 760 -69.48 17.49 43.63
C PHE A 760 -70.11 18.84 43.33
N LYS A 761 -71.29 19.08 43.91
CA LYS A 761 -72.00 20.33 43.80
C LYS A 761 -71.20 21.38 44.55
N GLY A 762 -70.39 22.14 43.81
CA GLY A 762 -69.77 23.35 44.31
C GLY A 762 -70.85 24.19 45.00
N ILE A 763 -70.56 24.63 46.23
CA ILE A 763 -71.57 25.28 47.06
C ILE A 763 -72.00 26.57 46.35
N ASP A 764 -73.27 26.62 45.92
CA ASP A 764 -73.85 27.81 45.29
C ASP A 764 -73.72 28.97 46.29
N LEU A 765 -72.89 29.96 45.95
CA LEU A 765 -72.76 31.18 46.75
C LEU A 765 -74.07 31.98 46.66
N PRO A 766 -74.56 32.56 47.77
CA PRO A 766 -75.79 33.36 47.74
C PRO A 766 -75.73 34.52 46.75
N ASP A 767 -76.82 34.74 46.01
CA ASP A 767 -76.93 35.81 45.01
C ASP A 767 -76.59 37.18 45.59
N GLY A 768 -75.48 37.78 45.15
CA GLY A 768 -75.09 39.14 45.53
C GLY A 768 -73.58 39.43 45.58
N ILE A 769 -72.71 38.41 45.62
CA ILE A 769 -71.25 38.62 45.70
C ILE A 769 -70.60 38.44 44.32
N ALA A 770 -69.87 39.47 43.86
CA ALA A 770 -69.24 39.50 42.55
C ALA A 770 -68.14 38.42 42.35
N PRO A 771 -67.91 37.92 41.12
CA PRO A 771 -67.03 36.78 40.85
C PRO A 771 -65.53 37.02 41.13
N SER A 772 -65.09 38.25 41.40
CA SER A 772 -63.74 38.52 41.93
C SER A 772 -63.51 37.92 43.33
N SER A 773 -64.58 37.71 44.11
CA SER A 773 -64.53 37.12 45.44
C SER A 773 -63.95 35.70 45.46
N ALA A 774 -64.22 34.86 44.45
CA ALA A 774 -63.72 33.49 44.39
C ALA A 774 -62.19 33.42 44.33
N SER A 775 -61.54 34.34 43.61
CA SER A 775 -60.08 34.44 43.56
C SER A 775 -59.49 34.96 44.88
N ILE A 776 -60.19 35.89 45.55
CA ILE A 776 -59.81 36.37 46.88
C ILE A 776 -59.95 35.26 47.94
N ILE A 777 -61.03 34.48 47.89
CA ILE A 777 -61.26 33.34 48.79
C ILE A 777 -60.22 32.24 48.55
N ASN A 778 -59.90 31.90 47.30
CA ASN A 778 -58.85 30.89 47.03
C ASN A 778 -57.46 31.36 47.46
N SER A 779 -57.07 32.61 47.19
CA SER A 779 -55.78 33.14 47.67
C SER A 779 -55.72 33.29 49.19
N GLN A 780 -56.85 33.60 49.86
CA GLN A 780 -56.96 33.54 51.32
C GLN A 780 -56.86 32.11 51.85
N ASN A 781 -57.43 31.12 51.17
CA ASN A 781 -57.32 29.70 51.54
C ASN A 781 -55.88 29.17 51.34
N GLU A 782 -55.21 29.51 50.24
CA GLU A 782 -53.78 29.20 50.03
C GLU A 782 -52.91 29.85 51.11
N TYR A 783 -53.18 31.11 51.47
CA TYR A 783 -52.49 31.80 52.56
C TYR A 783 -52.76 31.15 53.92
N LEU A 784 -53.99 30.65 54.17
CA LEU A 784 -54.34 29.90 55.37
C LEU A 784 -53.62 28.54 55.43
N ILE A 785 -53.52 27.83 54.30
CA ILE A 785 -52.77 26.58 54.17
C ILE A 785 -51.28 26.82 54.44
N HIS A 786 -50.70 27.89 53.88
CA HIS A 786 -49.33 28.30 54.19
C HIS A 786 -49.12 28.62 55.67
N LEU A 787 -50.04 29.36 56.31
CA LEU A 787 -49.99 29.64 57.76
C LEU A 787 -50.11 28.36 58.60
N LEU A 788 -50.96 27.41 58.22
CA LEU A 788 -51.10 26.12 58.90
C LEU A 788 -49.84 25.26 58.77
N GLN A 789 -49.22 25.20 57.58
CA GLN A 789 -47.92 24.53 57.39
C GLN A 789 -46.79 25.22 58.16
N GLU A 790 -46.78 26.56 58.22
CA GLU A 790 -45.77 27.30 58.98
C GLU A 790 -45.94 27.10 60.49
N LEU A 791 -47.19 27.02 60.98
CA LEU A 791 -47.51 26.65 62.36
C LEU A 791 -47.11 25.21 62.66
N GLU A 792 -47.41 24.25 61.79
CA GLU A 792 -47.00 22.84 61.98
C GLU A 792 -45.47 22.71 62.01
N ASN A 793 -44.75 23.45 61.16
CA ASN A 793 -43.28 23.48 61.15
C ASN A 793 -42.70 24.19 62.37
N LYS A 794 -43.35 25.23 62.90
CA LYS A 794 -42.99 25.85 64.18
C LYS A 794 -43.27 24.91 65.36
N GLU A 795 -44.38 24.16 65.33
CA GLU A 795 -44.72 23.17 66.36
C GLU A 795 -43.75 21.98 66.35
N LYS A 796 -43.33 21.49 65.16
CA LYS A 796 -42.25 20.50 64.99
C LYS A 796 -40.95 21.01 65.62
N LYS A 797 -40.51 22.22 65.31
CA LYS A 797 -39.32 22.85 65.92
C LYS A 797 -39.46 23.02 67.44
N VAL A 798 -40.64 23.36 67.96
CA VAL A 798 -40.90 23.41 69.41
C VAL A 798 -40.85 22.01 70.06
N LYS A 799 -41.33 20.97 69.36
CA LYS A 799 -41.20 19.57 69.80
C LYS A 799 -39.74 19.08 69.76
N GLU A 800 -38.91 19.59 68.85
CA GLU A 800 -37.47 19.35 68.83
C GLU A 800 -36.75 20.08 69.98
N PHE A 801 -37.02 21.36 70.21
CA PHE A 801 -36.45 22.09 71.37
C PHE A 801 -36.86 21.46 72.71
N ARG A 802 -38.10 20.95 72.84
CA ARG A 802 -38.57 20.16 74.01
C ARG A 802 -37.98 18.73 74.10
N ARG A 803 -37.04 18.35 73.25
CA ARG A 803 -36.19 17.16 73.41
C ARG A 803 -34.75 17.49 73.83
N PHE A 804 -34.39 18.77 73.88
CA PHE A 804 -33.08 19.28 74.30
C PHE A 804 -33.17 20.17 75.56
N SER A 805 -34.24 20.01 76.34
CA SER A 805 -34.46 20.58 77.68
C SER A 805 -35.29 19.61 78.50
#